data_AF-A0A0G1E0L6-F1
#
_entry.id   AF-A0A0G1E0L6-F1
#
_cell.length_a   1.000
_cell.length_b   1.000
_cell.length_c   1.000
_cell.angle_alpha   90.00
_cell.angle_beta   90.00
_cell.angle_gamma   90.00
#
_symmetry.space_group_name_H-M   'P 1'
#
loop_
_entity.id
_entity.type
_entity.pdbx_description
1 polymer ?
#
loop_
_entity_poly.entity_id
_entity_poly.type
_entity_poly.pdbx_seq_one_letter_code
_entity_poly.pdbx_strand_id
1 'polypeptide(L)'
;YDADRIGRDTYNQLILLEELKKKNVTIHFKTGELGTTPNDKLLFTILSAFSEFERAKIMERTQRGMKRRIESGKFNGGRPLFGYRYNYPLGKHELDETEAKVVKIIYDWYTEDKLNIRQIQAKLFELKIPTKYDALKNTEKNRKMKGLKKYPVGWWSEVTIRNVLANEAYTGRWYCCKNQTIKLDVANLRTGKPKVRQIRRAKEEWFPIEIPRIVSDEQHKKGLLQARKNLMFAKRCTKQTYLLQGLIRCGKDHLKYRGHQEKSGVIYYYCKSRMNNNPVENCHSPYLRADQIEPIVWDTVKSILENPEEVFNNFRDESILNEERAKSIDGRLDYISSAIKKLEVAKKRITEAFKAEVMTLPELRKEKTDIELSEEKLISERDALMMKLNVQHDVSAKIDLFKETCHKFLNKINDPKIVTERLKKDIIKLVIDEVVIEGESVKIFATIPLPNKIHEREMDPTSPRLRRAGKTDIPGPLRRSSSEASTFSTRGGSALGGNATNGATLGPVNETNMARIWNKHKQSNTPLKRKVFVGLSGGVDSSVSCALLLEQGYDVEAVFMKNWMPRSAAEGLLMCPLAADEKDARVVASQLGINFSTVSFEKDYRERVIDYLFAEYLAGRTPNPDVLCNSQVKFKVFLEYALKRGADYVATGHYVRKFPNSKFQIQSKSKLQNQNFQLLKGKDNNKDQSYFLYQINQVQLKHCLFPIGEYEKPAVRKLAKKFGLATAQKPDSQGICFVGEVQIKEFLKTRIPSQTGEVVTTDGKIIGQHEGVWYYTIGQRRGLGVGGGLPYYVVNKDLANNQLIVARGDQDEALFKDELLVSGIHWIAGKEPEFPLQCKAKIRYRQAEQECLVNRSGLNGAGLRVIFKDKQRAVTPGQFIVFYQAEVCLGGGMIMNF
;
A
#
# COMPACT_ATOMS: atom_id res chain seq x y z
N TYR A 1 -28.66 32.77 -33.74
CA TYR A 1 -28.46 31.80 -32.65
C TYR A 1 -27.66 32.46 -31.53
N ASP A 2 -27.70 31.94 -30.31
CA ASP A 2 -26.83 32.43 -29.22
C ASP A 2 -25.37 32.05 -29.47
N ALA A 3 -24.44 32.83 -28.90
CA ALA A 3 -22.99 32.64 -29.03
C ALA A 3 -22.51 31.24 -28.63
N ASP A 4 -23.25 30.57 -27.75
CA ASP A 4 -22.99 29.21 -27.24
C ASP A 4 -23.12 28.09 -28.28
N ARG A 5 -23.72 28.36 -29.46
CA ARG A 5 -23.92 27.36 -30.53
C ARG A 5 -22.80 27.28 -31.55
N ILE A 6 -21.93 28.30 -31.65
CA ILE A 6 -20.79 28.33 -32.60
C ILE A 6 -19.70 27.33 -32.20
N GLY A 7 -19.48 27.17 -30.90
CA GLY A 7 -18.47 26.25 -30.36
C GLY A 7 -18.72 26.00 -28.88
N ARG A 8 -17.91 25.19 -28.22
CA ARG A 8 -18.07 24.93 -26.77
C ARG A 8 -16.81 25.26 -25.96
N ASP A 9 -15.92 26.03 -26.57
CA ASP A 9 -14.59 26.41 -26.12
C ASP A 9 -14.31 27.81 -26.67
N THR A 10 -13.98 28.75 -25.78
CA THR A 10 -13.88 30.19 -26.11
C THR A 10 -12.82 30.45 -27.17
N TYR A 11 -11.68 29.78 -27.06
CA TYR A 11 -10.56 29.91 -28.00
C TYR A 11 -10.94 29.47 -29.41
N ASN A 12 -11.54 28.28 -29.55
CA ASN A 12 -11.99 27.78 -30.84
C ASN A 12 -13.09 28.65 -31.47
N GLN A 13 -14.00 29.21 -30.66
CA GLN A 13 -15.02 30.12 -31.17
C GLN A 13 -14.40 31.40 -31.74
N LEU A 14 -13.42 32.00 -31.05
CA LEU A 14 -12.73 33.20 -31.52
C LEU A 14 -11.94 32.94 -32.82
N ILE A 15 -11.24 31.81 -32.92
CA ILE A 15 -10.56 31.40 -34.16
C ILE A 15 -11.57 31.24 -35.29
N LEU A 16 -12.68 30.54 -35.05
CA LEU A 16 -13.68 30.29 -36.08
C LEU A 16 -14.30 31.60 -36.59
N LEU A 17 -14.56 32.57 -35.70
CA LEU A 17 -15.01 33.91 -36.09
C LEU A 17 -13.96 34.63 -36.94
N GLU A 18 -12.68 34.53 -36.58
CA GLU A 18 -11.59 35.17 -37.32
C GLU A 18 -11.39 34.54 -38.70
N GLU A 19 -11.46 33.21 -38.80
CA GLU A 19 -11.40 32.48 -40.08
C GLU A 19 -12.59 32.81 -40.99
N LEU A 20 -13.81 32.88 -40.43
CA LEU A 20 -15.02 33.24 -41.18
C LEU A 20 -14.94 34.69 -41.66
N LYS A 21 -14.42 35.60 -40.83
CA LYS A 21 -14.15 36.99 -41.22
C LYS A 21 -13.10 37.09 -42.33
N LYS A 22 -12.01 36.32 -42.26
CA LYS A 22 -10.99 36.24 -43.32
C LYS A 22 -11.56 35.75 -44.65
N LYS A 23 -12.66 35.00 -44.62
CA LYS A 23 -13.39 34.54 -45.80
C LYS A 23 -14.58 35.44 -46.20
N ASN A 24 -14.66 36.66 -45.68
CA ASN A 24 -15.75 37.62 -45.91
C ASN A 24 -17.15 37.06 -45.56
N VAL A 25 -17.24 36.19 -44.54
CA VAL A 25 -18.53 35.69 -44.03
C VAL A 25 -18.97 36.53 -42.84
N THR A 26 -20.13 37.17 -42.95
CA THR A 26 -20.77 37.95 -41.87
C THR A 26 -21.66 37.05 -41.01
N ILE A 27 -21.56 37.15 -39.69
CA ILE A 27 -22.29 36.31 -38.74
C ILE A 27 -23.24 37.18 -37.92
N HIS A 28 -24.53 36.83 -37.97
CA HIS A 28 -25.58 37.53 -37.23
C HIS A 28 -26.08 36.67 -36.05
N PHE A 29 -25.99 37.20 -34.84
CA PHE A 29 -26.54 36.57 -33.64
C PHE A 29 -27.98 36.99 -33.42
N LYS A 30 -28.81 36.09 -32.86
CA LYS A 30 -30.25 36.35 -32.70
C LYS A 30 -30.54 37.32 -31.53
N THR A 31 -29.62 37.40 -30.57
CA THR A 31 -29.72 38.16 -29.33
C THR A 31 -29.13 39.57 -29.43
N GLY A 32 -28.72 40.02 -30.62
CA GLY A 32 -28.21 41.37 -30.90
C GLY A 32 -27.03 41.35 -31.87
N GLU A 33 -26.74 42.50 -32.50
CA GLU A 33 -25.54 42.68 -33.31
C GLU A 33 -24.32 42.77 -32.39
N LEU A 34 -23.58 41.67 -32.26
CA LEU A 34 -22.20 41.72 -31.76
C LEU A 34 -21.36 42.28 -32.90
N GLY A 35 -21.37 43.61 -33.03
CA GLY A 35 -20.75 44.37 -34.11
C GLY A 35 -19.23 44.22 -34.18
N THR A 36 -18.61 44.95 -35.11
CA THR A 36 -17.17 44.88 -35.37
C THR A 36 -16.33 45.71 -34.40
N THR A 37 -16.97 46.40 -33.45
CA THR A 37 -16.29 47.30 -32.53
C THR A 37 -15.48 46.54 -31.47
N PRO A 38 -14.47 47.17 -30.85
CA PRO A 38 -13.73 46.57 -29.74
C PRO A 38 -14.62 46.15 -28.56
N ASN A 39 -15.69 46.89 -28.27
CA ASN A 39 -16.64 46.60 -27.19
C ASN A 39 -17.47 45.34 -27.48
N ASP A 40 -17.90 45.15 -28.72
CA ASP A 40 -18.65 43.97 -29.14
C ASP A 40 -17.79 42.70 -29.08
N LYS A 41 -16.52 42.82 -29.46
CA LYS A 41 -15.54 41.72 -29.31
C LYS A 41 -15.32 41.35 -27.85
N LEU A 42 -15.25 42.35 -26.97
CA LEU A 42 -15.14 42.12 -25.53
C LEU A 42 -16.40 41.42 -25.00
N LEU A 43 -17.58 41.90 -25.36
CA LEU A 43 -18.86 41.31 -24.95
C LEU A 43 -19.01 39.87 -25.44
N PHE A 44 -18.66 39.59 -26.69
CA PHE A 44 -18.65 38.22 -27.23
C PHE A 44 -17.71 37.31 -26.43
N THR A 45 -16.48 37.77 -26.18
CA THR A 45 -15.48 37.02 -25.41
C THR A 45 -15.99 36.69 -24.01
N ILE A 46 -16.66 37.65 -23.35
CA ILE A 46 -17.26 37.47 -22.04
C ILE A 46 -18.38 36.41 -22.10
N LEU A 47 -19.32 36.52 -23.05
CA LEU A 47 -20.43 35.57 -23.20
C LEU A 47 -19.94 34.14 -23.50
N SER A 48 -18.93 34.00 -24.36
CA SER A 48 -18.28 32.72 -24.67
C SER A 48 -17.64 32.08 -23.43
N ALA A 49 -16.92 32.89 -22.63
CA ALA A 49 -16.33 32.43 -21.38
C ALA A 49 -17.40 32.00 -20.35
N PHE A 50 -18.53 32.70 -20.29
CA PHE A 50 -19.66 32.31 -19.44
C PHE A 50 -20.29 30.99 -19.86
N SER A 51 -20.50 30.75 -21.15
CA SER A 51 -21.01 29.47 -21.65
C SER A 51 -20.06 28.30 -21.36
N GLU A 52 -18.75 28.53 -21.50
CA GLU A 52 -17.73 27.54 -21.13
C GLU A 52 -17.78 27.23 -19.63
N PHE A 53 -17.85 28.26 -18.80
CA PHE A 53 -17.99 28.14 -17.35
C PHE A 53 -19.28 27.41 -16.94
N GLU A 54 -20.43 27.74 -17.55
CA GLU A 54 -21.72 27.12 -17.25
C GLU A 54 -21.70 25.63 -17.57
N ARG A 55 -21.10 25.23 -18.70
CA ARG A 55 -20.93 23.82 -19.05
C ARG A 55 -20.04 23.09 -18.05
N ALA A 56 -18.94 23.71 -17.61
CA ALA A 56 -18.10 23.14 -16.55
C ALA A 56 -18.90 22.98 -15.26
N LYS A 57 -19.73 23.96 -14.90
CA LYS A 57 -20.65 23.91 -13.76
C LYS A 57 -21.72 22.82 -13.89
N ILE A 58 -22.30 22.59 -15.07
CA ILE A 58 -23.26 21.49 -15.30
C ILE A 58 -22.56 20.15 -15.07
N MET A 59 -21.37 19.94 -15.63
CA MET A 59 -20.60 18.71 -15.41
C MET A 59 -20.27 18.49 -13.93
N GLU A 60 -19.83 19.54 -13.24
CA GLU A 60 -19.58 19.53 -11.79
C GLU A 60 -20.84 19.15 -11.00
N ARG A 61 -21.99 19.79 -11.31
CA ARG A 61 -23.28 19.51 -10.68
C ARG A 61 -23.77 18.09 -10.94
N THR A 62 -23.64 17.58 -12.17
CA THR A 62 -24.00 16.21 -12.53
C THR A 62 -23.13 15.19 -11.78
N GLN A 63 -21.81 15.41 -11.72
CA GLN A 63 -20.90 14.53 -10.95
C GLN A 63 -21.23 14.54 -9.46
N ARG A 64 -21.50 15.71 -8.90
CA ARG A 64 -21.91 15.87 -7.49
C ARG A 64 -23.26 15.20 -7.21
N GLY A 65 -24.25 15.37 -8.08
CA GLY A 65 -25.56 14.72 -7.96
C GLY A 65 -25.47 13.20 -8.05
N MET A 66 -24.67 12.70 -9.00
CA MET A 66 -24.35 11.28 -9.13
C MET A 66 -23.68 10.73 -7.87
N LYS A 67 -22.68 11.44 -7.34
CA LYS A 67 -21.99 11.06 -6.10
C LYS A 67 -22.94 11.00 -4.90
N ARG A 68 -23.75 12.04 -4.70
CA ARG A 68 -24.79 12.07 -3.64
C ARG A 68 -25.79 10.92 -3.76
N ARG A 69 -26.21 10.58 -4.99
CA ARG A 69 -27.11 9.46 -5.25
C ARG A 69 -26.48 8.13 -4.84
N ILE A 70 -25.21 7.93 -5.18
CA ILE A 70 -24.43 6.74 -4.80
C ILE A 70 -24.21 6.69 -3.27
N GLU A 71 -23.81 7.80 -2.65
CA GLU A 71 -23.63 7.92 -1.18
C GLU A 71 -24.94 7.62 -0.44
N SER A 72 -26.10 7.97 -1.01
CA SER A 72 -27.41 7.61 -0.47
C SER A 72 -27.82 6.14 -0.71
N GLY A 73 -26.92 5.32 -1.26
CA GLY A 73 -27.14 3.90 -1.58
C GLY A 73 -28.12 3.67 -2.74
N LYS A 74 -28.42 4.69 -3.54
CA LYS A 74 -29.35 4.60 -4.68
C LYS A 74 -28.61 4.22 -5.95
N PHE A 75 -29.29 3.46 -6.80
CA PHE A 75 -28.75 3.02 -8.07
C PHE A 75 -28.52 4.19 -9.04
N ASN A 76 -27.38 4.14 -9.72
CA ASN A 76 -26.88 5.19 -10.62
C ASN A 76 -27.17 4.92 -12.11
N GLY A 77 -28.15 4.04 -12.40
CA GLY A 77 -28.60 3.76 -13.77
C GLY A 77 -27.90 2.56 -14.43
N GLY A 78 -28.52 2.08 -15.51
CA GLY A 78 -28.21 0.79 -16.15
C GLY A 78 -29.38 -0.18 -16.03
N ARG A 79 -29.23 -1.40 -16.57
CA ARG A 79 -30.23 -2.46 -16.42
C ARG A 79 -29.88 -3.34 -15.22
N PRO A 80 -30.87 -3.79 -14.43
CA PRO A 80 -30.64 -4.78 -13.37
C PRO A 80 -30.04 -6.07 -13.93
N LEU A 81 -29.15 -6.70 -13.17
CA LEU A 81 -28.62 -8.02 -13.51
C LEU A 81 -29.73 -9.08 -13.43
N PHE A 82 -29.49 -10.22 -14.05
CA PHE A 82 -30.35 -11.39 -13.89
C PHE A 82 -30.30 -11.85 -12.42
N GLY A 83 -31.45 -12.05 -11.78
CA GLY A 83 -31.59 -12.27 -10.33
C GLY A 83 -32.12 -11.04 -9.57
N TYR A 84 -32.19 -9.88 -10.23
CA TYR A 84 -32.59 -8.63 -9.60
C TYR A 84 -33.63 -7.84 -10.42
N ARG A 85 -34.54 -7.17 -9.72
CA ARG A 85 -35.47 -6.16 -10.23
C ARG A 85 -35.15 -4.78 -9.64
N TYR A 86 -35.50 -3.70 -10.34
CA TYR A 86 -35.30 -2.34 -9.85
C TYR A 86 -36.59 -1.78 -9.28
N ASN A 87 -36.56 -1.40 -7.99
CA ASN A 87 -37.66 -0.69 -7.36
C ASN A 87 -37.49 0.82 -7.60
N TYR A 88 -38.32 1.38 -8.49
CA TYR A 88 -38.26 2.80 -8.86
C TYR A 88 -38.52 3.76 -7.69
N PRO A 89 -39.57 3.56 -6.85
CA PRO A 89 -39.79 4.36 -5.64
C PRO A 89 -38.62 4.37 -4.66
N LEU A 90 -38.06 3.21 -4.33
CA LEU A 90 -36.95 3.10 -3.36
C LEU A 90 -35.59 3.46 -3.95
N GLY A 91 -35.47 3.42 -5.29
CA GLY A 91 -34.21 3.65 -6.00
C GLY A 91 -33.17 2.54 -5.77
N LYS A 92 -33.61 1.34 -5.38
CA LYS A 92 -32.77 0.20 -4.97
C LYS A 92 -33.07 -1.06 -5.79
N HIS A 93 -32.14 -2.02 -5.74
CA HIS A 93 -32.34 -3.35 -6.31
C HIS A 93 -33.05 -4.26 -5.30
N GLU A 94 -33.97 -5.07 -5.80
CA GLU A 94 -34.64 -6.14 -5.06
C GLU A 94 -34.37 -7.47 -5.74
N LEU A 95 -34.51 -8.57 -5.00
CA LEU A 95 -34.40 -9.90 -5.56
C LEU A 95 -35.61 -10.21 -6.43
N ASP A 96 -35.35 -10.80 -7.58
CA ASP A 96 -36.34 -11.62 -8.27
C ASP A 96 -36.09 -13.06 -7.84
N GLU A 97 -36.96 -13.61 -7.01
CA GLU A 97 -36.76 -14.93 -6.41
C GLU A 97 -36.64 -16.05 -7.46
N THR A 98 -37.31 -15.91 -8.60
CA THR A 98 -37.27 -16.91 -9.67
C THR A 98 -35.94 -16.88 -10.40
N GLU A 99 -35.48 -15.69 -10.81
CA GLU A 99 -34.17 -15.53 -11.45
C GLU A 99 -33.01 -15.81 -10.47
N ALA A 100 -33.16 -15.46 -9.19
CA ALA A 100 -32.14 -15.65 -8.16
C ALA A 100 -31.90 -17.14 -7.86
N LYS A 101 -32.95 -17.98 -7.88
CA LYS A 101 -32.81 -19.45 -7.77
C LYS A 101 -31.96 -20.01 -8.91
N VAL A 102 -32.18 -19.54 -10.14
CA VAL A 102 -31.39 -19.97 -11.31
C VAL A 102 -29.92 -19.57 -11.15
N VAL A 103 -29.62 -18.36 -10.64
CA VAL A 103 -28.23 -17.96 -10.36
C VAL A 103 -27.57 -18.89 -9.36
N LYS A 104 -28.25 -19.26 -8.26
CA LYS A 104 -27.72 -20.23 -7.29
C LYS A 104 -27.40 -21.57 -7.95
N ILE A 105 -28.34 -22.11 -8.73
CA ILE A 105 -28.16 -23.36 -9.46
C ILE A 105 -26.95 -23.30 -10.41
N ILE A 106 -26.75 -22.19 -11.13
CA ILE A 106 -25.57 -22.00 -12.01
C ILE A 106 -24.27 -22.04 -11.20
N TYR A 107 -24.24 -21.44 -10.01
CA TYR A 107 -23.08 -21.50 -9.12
C TYR A 107 -22.87 -22.93 -8.61
N ASP A 108 -23.89 -23.61 -8.12
CA ASP A 108 -23.82 -24.98 -7.61
C ASP A 108 -23.31 -25.95 -8.67
N TRP A 109 -23.87 -25.90 -9.89
CA TRP A 109 -23.41 -26.71 -11.01
C TRP A 109 -21.94 -26.47 -11.38
N TYR A 110 -21.46 -25.24 -11.21
CA TYR A 110 -20.08 -24.89 -11.52
C TYR A 110 -19.10 -25.26 -10.40
N THR A 111 -19.50 -25.06 -9.13
CA THR A 111 -18.63 -25.23 -7.97
C THR A 111 -18.69 -26.63 -7.38
N GLU A 112 -19.88 -27.20 -7.22
CA GLU A 112 -20.09 -28.50 -6.58
C GLU A 112 -20.08 -29.62 -7.65
N ASP A 113 -20.91 -29.51 -8.68
CA ASP A 113 -20.99 -30.55 -9.73
C ASP A 113 -19.83 -30.50 -10.75
N LYS A 114 -18.97 -29.48 -10.66
CA LYS A 114 -17.80 -29.26 -11.53
C LYS A 114 -18.11 -29.26 -13.04
N LEU A 115 -19.31 -28.84 -13.43
CA LEU A 115 -19.71 -28.75 -14.82
C LEU A 115 -18.96 -27.60 -15.53
N ASN A 116 -18.61 -27.82 -16.79
CA ASN A 116 -18.05 -26.75 -17.62
C ASN A 116 -19.15 -25.82 -18.17
N ILE A 117 -18.78 -24.61 -18.62
CA ILE A 117 -19.74 -23.59 -19.07
C ILE A 117 -20.64 -24.10 -20.21
N ARG A 118 -20.14 -24.97 -21.09
CA ARG A 118 -20.94 -25.55 -22.19
C ARG A 118 -21.96 -26.57 -21.68
N GLN A 119 -21.60 -27.36 -20.69
CA GLN A 119 -22.52 -28.29 -20.03
C GLN A 119 -23.62 -27.53 -19.29
N ILE A 120 -23.26 -26.43 -18.61
CA ILE A 120 -24.24 -25.54 -17.95
C ILE A 120 -25.18 -24.94 -18.99
N GLN A 121 -24.65 -24.44 -20.11
CA GLN A 121 -25.46 -23.93 -21.22
C GLN A 121 -26.44 -24.97 -21.74
N ALA A 122 -25.98 -26.20 -21.99
CA ALA A 122 -26.82 -27.29 -22.48
C ALA A 122 -27.95 -27.61 -21.49
N LYS A 123 -27.66 -27.71 -20.19
CA LYS A 123 -28.67 -27.91 -19.14
C LYS A 123 -29.69 -26.77 -19.06
N LEU A 124 -29.22 -25.52 -19.09
CA LEU A 124 -30.12 -24.35 -19.08
C LEU A 124 -31.06 -24.35 -20.29
N PHE A 125 -30.55 -24.76 -21.45
CA PHE A 125 -31.32 -24.87 -22.69
C PHE A 125 -32.35 -26.00 -22.65
N GLU A 126 -31.95 -27.17 -22.15
CA GLU A 126 -32.82 -28.34 -21.97
C GLU A 126 -34.00 -28.03 -21.03
N LEU A 127 -33.72 -27.33 -19.92
CA LEU A 127 -34.73 -26.86 -18.97
C LEU A 127 -35.54 -25.66 -19.46
N LYS A 128 -35.25 -25.14 -20.67
CA LYS A 128 -35.90 -23.98 -21.28
C LYS A 128 -35.94 -22.73 -20.38
N ILE A 129 -34.91 -22.54 -19.55
CA ILE A 129 -34.85 -21.42 -18.59
C ILE A 129 -34.58 -20.11 -19.34
N PRO A 130 -35.52 -19.15 -19.35
CA PRO A 130 -35.39 -17.94 -20.17
C PRO A 130 -34.25 -17.02 -19.69
N THR A 131 -33.63 -16.32 -20.63
CA THR A 131 -32.71 -15.22 -20.30
C THR A 131 -33.49 -13.92 -20.07
N LYS A 132 -32.87 -12.92 -19.42
CA LYS A 132 -33.45 -11.56 -19.30
C LYS A 132 -33.82 -10.91 -20.65
N TYR A 133 -33.17 -11.34 -21.73
CA TYR A 133 -33.43 -10.85 -23.09
C TYR A 133 -34.60 -11.56 -23.78
N ASP A 134 -34.91 -12.80 -23.40
CA ASP A 134 -36.04 -13.52 -23.98
C ASP A 134 -37.38 -12.95 -23.52
N ALA A 135 -37.46 -12.49 -22.27
CA ALA A 135 -38.61 -11.72 -21.77
C ALA A 135 -38.87 -10.43 -22.58
N LEU A 136 -37.81 -9.79 -23.10
CA LEU A 136 -37.90 -8.53 -23.86
C LEU A 136 -38.35 -8.74 -25.32
N LYS A 137 -38.10 -9.91 -25.92
CA LYS A 137 -38.54 -10.22 -27.30
C LYS A 137 -40.06 -10.29 -27.44
N ASN A 138 -40.79 -10.47 -26.34
CA ASN A 138 -42.25 -10.60 -26.31
C ASN A 138 -43.02 -9.27 -26.17
N THR A 139 -42.36 -8.11 -26.25
CA THR A 139 -43.03 -6.80 -26.24
C THR A 139 -43.24 -6.25 -27.65
N GLU A 140 -44.43 -5.73 -27.96
CA GLU A 140 -44.80 -5.24 -29.31
C GLU A 140 -43.81 -4.22 -29.90
N LYS A 141 -43.21 -3.36 -29.07
CA LYS A 141 -42.19 -2.37 -29.48
C LYS A 141 -40.89 -3.00 -30.02
N ASN A 142 -40.51 -4.20 -29.57
CA ASN A 142 -39.24 -4.83 -29.94
C ASN A 142 -39.32 -5.69 -31.21
N ARG A 143 -40.51 -5.97 -31.75
CA ARG A 143 -40.69 -6.66 -33.05
C ARG A 143 -40.13 -5.87 -34.24
N LYS A 144 -39.92 -4.55 -34.11
CA LYS A 144 -39.41 -3.67 -35.19
C LYS A 144 -37.87 -3.53 -35.26
N MET A 145 -37.10 -4.08 -34.32
CA MET A 145 -35.63 -4.00 -34.37
C MET A 145 -35.02 -5.06 -35.30
N LYS A 146 -34.84 -4.72 -36.58
CA LYS A 146 -34.09 -5.51 -37.57
C LYS A 146 -32.61 -5.61 -37.13
N GLY A 147 -32.11 -6.81 -36.81
CA GLY A 147 -30.66 -7.07 -36.67
C GLY A 147 -30.19 -7.96 -35.51
N LEU A 148 -31.04 -8.32 -34.54
CA LEU A 148 -30.64 -9.26 -33.48
C LEU A 148 -30.71 -10.71 -33.98
N LYS A 149 -29.60 -11.46 -33.90
CA LYS A 149 -29.56 -12.91 -34.16
C LYS A 149 -30.65 -13.61 -33.32
N LYS A 150 -31.57 -14.30 -34.01
CA LYS A 150 -32.67 -15.06 -33.40
C LYS A 150 -32.13 -16.33 -32.71
N TYR A 151 -31.65 -16.21 -31.48
CA TYR A 151 -31.43 -17.39 -30.65
C TYR A 151 -32.77 -17.90 -30.07
N PRO A 152 -32.96 -19.23 -29.94
CA PRO A 152 -34.16 -19.79 -29.32
C PRO A 152 -34.31 -19.35 -27.86
N VAL A 153 -35.54 -19.41 -27.34
CA VAL A 153 -35.83 -19.08 -25.93
C VAL A 153 -35.04 -20.01 -25.01
N GLY A 154 -34.40 -19.44 -23.98
CA GLY A 154 -33.58 -20.19 -23.03
C GLY A 154 -32.17 -20.50 -23.53
N TRP A 155 -31.74 -19.89 -24.63
CA TRP A 155 -30.35 -19.97 -25.09
C TRP A 155 -29.46 -18.97 -24.34
N TRP A 156 -28.70 -19.47 -23.37
CA TRP A 156 -27.70 -18.70 -22.64
C TRP A 156 -26.36 -18.68 -23.39
N SER A 157 -25.83 -17.50 -23.73
CA SER A 157 -24.48 -17.45 -24.30
C SER A 157 -23.42 -17.84 -23.26
N GLU A 158 -22.33 -18.49 -23.69
CA GLU A 158 -21.19 -18.82 -22.82
C GLU A 158 -20.65 -17.57 -22.09
N VAL A 159 -20.72 -16.40 -22.73
CA VAL A 159 -20.30 -15.11 -22.15
C VAL A 159 -21.25 -14.66 -21.04
N THR A 160 -22.55 -14.85 -21.21
CA THR A 160 -23.56 -14.54 -20.19
C THR A 160 -23.33 -15.36 -18.93
N ILE A 161 -23.14 -16.68 -19.06
CA ILE A 161 -22.89 -17.59 -17.93
C ILE A 161 -21.57 -17.21 -17.24
N ARG A 162 -20.51 -16.95 -18.02
CA ARG A 162 -19.22 -16.50 -17.47
C ARG A 162 -19.35 -15.20 -16.68
N ASN A 163 -20.14 -14.26 -17.18
CA ASN A 163 -20.39 -12.99 -16.50
C ASN A 163 -21.18 -13.21 -15.19
N VAL A 164 -22.11 -14.17 -15.14
CA VAL A 164 -22.80 -14.52 -13.88
C VAL A 164 -21.81 -15.04 -12.84
N LEU A 165 -20.93 -15.96 -13.23
CA LEU A 165 -19.93 -16.56 -12.33
C LEU A 165 -18.82 -15.59 -11.91
N ALA A 166 -18.50 -14.57 -12.72
CA ALA A 166 -17.42 -13.63 -12.46
C ALA A 166 -17.85 -12.32 -11.79
N ASN A 167 -19.15 -12.04 -11.70
CA ASN A 167 -19.64 -10.75 -11.22
C ASN A 167 -19.84 -10.75 -9.71
N GLU A 168 -19.03 -9.95 -9.01
CA GLU A 168 -19.08 -9.77 -7.56
C GLU A 168 -20.41 -9.21 -7.04
N ALA A 169 -21.24 -8.60 -7.91
CA ALA A 169 -22.56 -8.09 -7.53
C ALA A 169 -23.45 -9.14 -6.84
N TYR A 170 -23.34 -10.41 -7.23
CA TYR A 170 -24.11 -11.52 -6.64
C TYR A 170 -23.77 -11.80 -5.16
N THR A 171 -22.63 -11.32 -4.67
CA THR A 171 -22.25 -11.37 -3.25
C THR A 171 -22.86 -10.26 -2.40
N GLY A 172 -23.57 -9.32 -3.03
CA GLY A 172 -24.19 -8.15 -2.39
C GLY A 172 -23.44 -6.84 -2.59
N ARG A 173 -22.33 -6.85 -3.37
CA ARG A 173 -21.49 -5.65 -3.61
C ARG A 173 -21.53 -5.26 -5.09
N TRP A 174 -22.35 -4.27 -5.44
CA TRP A 174 -22.39 -3.70 -6.77
C TRP A 174 -21.42 -2.52 -6.91
N TYR A 175 -20.60 -2.51 -7.95
CA TYR A 175 -19.68 -1.39 -8.20
C TYR A 175 -20.13 -0.50 -9.36
N CYS A 176 -20.10 0.81 -9.17
CA CYS A 176 -20.37 1.79 -10.24
C CYS A 176 -19.15 2.65 -10.57
N CYS A 177 -19.23 3.43 -11.66
CA CYS A 177 -18.15 4.27 -12.18
C CYS A 177 -16.86 3.51 -12.56
N LYS A 178 -16.99 2.28 -13.06
CA LYS A 178 -15.84 1.39 -13.38
C LYS A 178 -14.90 1.93 -14.46
N ASN A 179 -15.33 2.87 -15.29
CA ASN A 179 -14.57 3.39 -16.43
C ASN A 179 -14.42 4.92 -16.35
N GLN A 180 -13.37 5.44 -16.97
CA GLN A 180 -13.15 6.86 -17.20
C GLN A 180 -12.85 7.12 -18.67
N THR A 181 -13.39 8.21 -19.18
CA THR A 181 -13.07 8.71 -20.52
C THR A 181 -11.78 9.51 -20.46
N ILE A 182 -10.73 9.06 -21.12
CA ILE A 182 -9.53 9.86 -21.38
C ILE A 182 -9.57 10.40 -22.80
N LYS A 183 -9.04 11.61 -23.01
CA LYS A 183 -8.72 12.11 -24.35
C LYS A 183 -7.32 11.62 -24.71
N LEU A 184 -7.16 11.09 -25.92
CA LEU A 184 -5.86 10.74 -26.49
C LEU A 184 -5.35 11.96 -27.27
N ASP A 185 -4.03 12.14 -27.26
CA ASP A 185 -3.34 13.23 -27.99
C ASP A 185 -3.34 13.04 -29.52
N VAL A 186 -4.14 12.09 -30.02
CA VAL A 186 -4.31 11.82 -31.45
C VAL A 186 -5.68 12.34 -31.87
N ALA A 187 -5.71 13.31 -32.78
CA ALA A 187 -6.96 13.81 -33.34
C ALA A 187 -7.57 12.77 -34.29
N ASN A 188 -8.90 12.68 -34.30
CA ASN A 188 -9.62 11.94 -35.31
C ASN A 188 -9.48 12.68 -36.64
N LEU A 189 -8.79 12.07 -37.61
CA LEU A 189 -8.48 12.60 -38.94
C LEU A 189 -9.70 13.15 -39.69
N ARG A 190 -10.92 12.65 -39.40
CA ARG A 190 -12.16 13.06 -40.07
C ARG A 190 -12.90 14.22 -39.39
N THR A 191 -12.63 14.47 -38.11
CA THR A 191 -13.42 15.43 -37.30
C THR A 191 -12.58 16.44 -36.54
N GLY A 192 -11.25 16.34 -36.60
CA GLY A 192 -10.30 17.20 -35.86
C GLY A 192 -10.36 17.05 -34.34
N LYS A 193 -11.33 16.31 -33.79
CA LYS A 193 -11.53 16.15 -32.35
C LYS A 193 -10.54 15.14 -31.75
N PRO A 194 -10.04 15.37 -30.52
CA PRO A 194 -9.20 14.40 -29.83
C PRO A 194 -9.94 13.07 -29.69
N LYS A 195 -9.28 11.98 -30.06
CA LYS A 195 -9.85 10.63 -29.99
C LYS A 195 -10.03 10.29 -28.51
N VAL A 196 -11.23 9.89 -28.10
CA VAL A 196 -11.48 9.50 -26.70
C VAL A 196 -11.36 7.99 -26.52
N ARG A 197 -10.79 7.56 -25.40
CA ARG A 197 -10.70 6.15 -25.00
C ARG A 197 -11.31 5.96 -23.62
N GLN A 198 -12.16 4.96 -23.48
CA GLN A 198 -12.60 4.48 -22.16
C GLN A 198 -11.51 3.58 -21.58
N ILE A 199 -11.01 3.95 -20.41
CA ILE A 199 -10.10 3.13 -19.62
C ILE A 199 -10.82 2.71 -18.35
N ARG A 200 -10.61 1.47 -17.93
CA ARG A 200 -11.15 0.97 -16.66
C ARG A 200 -10.38 1.62 -15.50
N ARG A 201 -11.11 2.21 -14.56
CA ARG A 201 -10.54 2.78 -13.33
C ARG A 201 -10.00 1.67 -12.43
N ALA A 202 -9.06 2.02 -11.55
CA ALA A 202 -8.64 1.13 -10.46
C ALA A 202 -9.84 0.74 -9.59
N LYS A 203 -9.83 -0.46 -9.01
CA LYS A 203 -11.01 -1.02 -8.32
C LYS A 203 -11.41 -0.19 -7.09
N GLU A 204 -10.44 0.47 -6.48
CA GLU A 204 -10.55 1.33 -5.30
C GLU A 204 -11.28 2.64 -5.59
N GLU A 205 -11.29 3.08 -6.85
CA GLU A 205 -12.06 4.25 -7.31
C GLU A 205 -13.50 3.88 -7.67
N TRP A 206 -13.86 2.59 -7.65
CA TRP A 206 -15.23 2.18 -7.92
C TRP A 206 -16.05 2.40 -6.66
N PHE A 207 -17.22 2.99 -6.83
CA PHE A 207 -18.10 3.18 -5.68
C PHE A 207 -18.92 1.91 -5.44
N PRO A 208 -18.81 1.30 -4.25
CA PRO A 208 -19.63 0.16 -3.89
C PRO A 208 -21.05 0.62 -3.53
N ILE A 209 -22.03 -0.17 -3.93
CA ILE A 209 -23.46 -0.05 -3.60
C ILE A 209 -23.87 -1.41 -3.07
N GLU A 210 -24.42 -1.43 -1.86
CA GLU A 210 -24.95 -2.64 -1.27
C GLU A 210 -26.27 -3.02 -1.94
N ILE A 211 -26.35 -4.28 -2.39
CA ILE A 211 -27.56 -4.88 -2.97
C ILE A 211 -27.85 -6.21 -2.28
N PRO A 212 -29.08 -6.73 -2.36
CA PRO A 212 -29.40 -8.03 -1.77
C PRO A 212 -28.46 -9.14 -2.28
N ARG A 213 -28.00 -10.00 -1.38
CA ARG A 213 -27.06 -11.08 -1.71
C ARG A 213 -27.80 -12.30 -2.26
N ILE A 214 -27.28 -12.90 -3.34
CA ILE A 214 -27.78 -14.18 -3.89
C ILE A 214 -26.84 -15.33 -3.53
N VAL A 215 -25.53 -15.09 -3.57
CA VAL A 215 -24.48 -16.13 -3.43
C VAL A 215 -23.51 -15.76 -2.29
N SER A 216 -22.90 -16.76 -1.65
CA SER A 216 -21.96 -16.50 -0.58
C SER A 216 -20.58 -16.00 -1.06
N ASP A 217 -19.88 -15.16 -0.26
CA ASP A 217 -18.48 -14.77 -0.55
C ASP A 217 -17.58 -16.01 -0.75
N GLU A 218 -17.80 -17.07 0.04
CA GLU A 218 -17.08 -18.34 -0.08
C GLU A 218 -17.40 -19.06 -1.40
N GLN A 219 -18.68 -19.16 -1.76
CA GLN A 219 -19.12 -19.82 -2.99
C GLN A 219 -18.64 -19.07 -4.25
N HIS A 220 -18.61 -17.73 -4.20
CA HIS A 220 -18.03 -16.93 -5.27
C HIS A 220 -16.52 -17.14 -5.41
N LYS A 221 -15.78 -17.20 -4.28
CA LYS A 221 -14.35 -17.56 -4.28
C LYS A 221 -14.09 -18.95 -4.85
N LYS A 222 -14.91 -19.96 -4.49
CA LYS A 222 -14.85 -21.32 -5.05
C LYS A 222 -15.00 -21.28 -6.58
N GLY A 223 -15.94 -20.48 -7.10
CA GLY A 223 -16.12 -20.26 -8.54
C GLY A 223 -14.87 -19.68 -9.23
N LEU A 224 -14.28 -18.63 -8.66
CA LEU A 224 -13.06 -18.01 -9.22
C LEU A 224 -11.87 -18.98 -9.22
N LEU A 225 -11.70 -19.76 -8.15
CA LEU A 225 -10.67 -20.81 -8.06
C LEU A 225 -10.88 -21.89 -9.12
N GLN A 226 -12.11 -22.34 -9.32
CA GLN A 226 -12.45 -23.31 -10.38
C GLN A 226 -12.14 -22.74 -11.77
N ALA A 227 -12.46 -21.47 -12.03
CA ALA A 227 -12.13 -20.82 -13.29
C ALA A 227 -10.62 -20.75 -13.55
N ARG A 228 -9.83 -20.48 -12.50
CA ARG A 228 -8.35 -20.50 -12.57
C ARG A 228 -7.82 -21.91 -12.87
N LYS A 229 -8.34 -22.95 -12.20
CA LYS A 229 -7.99 -24.36 -12.48
C LYS A 229 -8.33 -24.74 -13.92
N ASN A 230 -9.54 -24.41 -14.39
CA ASN A 230 -9.97 -24.69 -15.76
C ASN A 230 -9.09 -23.98 -16.80
N LEU A 231 -8.57 -22.78 -16.50
CA LEU A 231 -7.61 -22.08 -17.35
C LEU A 231 -6.24 -22.79 -17.36
N MET A 232 -5.75 -23.22 -16.19
CA MET A 232 -4.47 -23.93 -16.07
C MET A 232 -4.46 -25.26 -16.84
N PHE A 233 -5.57 -26.00 -16.80
CA PHE A 233 -5.68 -27.34 -17.38
C PHE A 233 -6.52 -27.39 -18.67
N ALA A 234 -6.68 -26.26 -19.36
CA ALA A 234 -7.52 -26.18 -20.56
C ALA A 234 -7.03 -27.14 -21.67
N LYS A 235 -7.94 -27.94 -22.25
CA LYS A 235 -7.61 -28.92 -23.31
C LYS A 235 -6.89 -28.31 -24.52
N ARG A 236 -7.20 -27.07 -24.91
CA ARG A 236 -6.51 -26.36 -26.00
C ARG A 236 -5.00 -26.16 -25.79
N CYS A 237 -4.51 -26.36 -24.57
CA CYS A 237 -3.10 -26.31 -24.25
C CYS A 237 -2.36 -27.65 -24.51
N THR A 238 -3.03 -28.71 -24.99
CA THR A 238 -2.43 -30.04 -25.24
C THR A 238 -3.23 -30.95 -26.18
N LYS A 239 -2.55 -31.66 -27.10
CA LYS A 239 -3.10 -32.79 -27.87
C LYS A 239 -2.94 -34.17 -27.18
N GLN A 240 -2.05 -34.30 -26.19
CA GLN A 240 -1.78 -35.54 -25.43
C GLN A 240 -1.76 -35.31 -23.91
N THR A 241 -2.03 -36.35 -23.11
CA THR A 241 -2.11 -36.31 -21.65
C THR A 241 -0.80 -36.70 -20.97
N TYR A 242 -0.01 -35.70 -20.54
CA TYR A 242 1.22 -35.88 -19.76
C TYR A 242 0.96 -35.79 -18.23
N LEU A 243 1.76 -36.45 -17.37
CA LEU A 243 1.53 -36.50 -15.91
C LEU A 243 1.74 -35.13 -15.23
N LEU A 244 2.91 -34.51 -15.46
CA LEU A 244 3.32 -33.23 -14.85
C LEU A 244 2.83 -32.00 -15.65
N GLN A 245 1.74 -32.17 -16.39
CA GLN A 245 1.21 -31.17 -17.31
C GLN A 245 0.88 -29.85 -16.60
N GLY A 246 1.59 -28.79 -16.99
CA GLY A 246 1.32 -27.43 -16.53
C GLY A 246 1.87 -27.11 -15.14
N LEU A 247 2.56 -28.06 -14.50
CA LEU A 247 3.20 -27.96 -13.18
C LEU A 247 4.69 -27.60 -13.29
N ILE A 248 5.37 -28.02 -14.36
CA ILE A 248 6.81 -27.76 -14.54
C ILE A 248 7.06 -26.33 -15.06
N ARG A 249 7.96 -25.62 -14.41
CA ARG A 249 8.44 -24.28 -14.77
C ARG A 249 9.95 -24.22 -14.88
N CYS A 250 10.40 -23.36 -15.79
CA CYS A 250 11.80 -22.99 -15.88
C CYS A 250 12.20 -22.07 -14.71
N GLY A 251 13.28 -22.37 -14.01
CA GLY A 251 13.84 -21.50 -12.97
C GLY A 251 14.42 -20.19 -13.51
N LYS A 252 14.89 -20.16 -14.76
CA LYS A 252 15.52 -18.98 -15.39
C LYS A 252 14.52 -17.98 -15.96
N ASP A 253 13.51 -18.47 -16.69
CA ASP A 253 12.57 -17.65 -17.47
C ASP A 253 11.11 -17.80 -16.99
N HIS A 254 10.84 -18.62 -15.98
CA HIS A 254 9.53 -18.84 -15.33
C HIS A 254 8.40 -19.31 -16.26
N LEU A 255 8.72 -19.53 -17.54
CA LEU A 255 7.84 -20.10 -18.54
C LEU A 255 7.59 -21.58 -18.26
N LYS A 256 6.41 -22.02 -18.68
CA LYS A 256 5.98 -23.41 -18.50
C LYS A 256 6.71 -24.33 -19.47
N TYR A 257 7.07 -25.51 -18.98
CA TYR A 257 7.49 -26.59 -19.84
C TYR A 257 6.29 -27.17 -20.62
N ARG A 258 6.56 -27.70 -21.81
CA ARG A 258 5.61 -28.42 -22.65
C ARG A 258 6.05 -29.87 -22.80
N GLY A 259 5.10 -30.78 -22.84
CA GLY A 259 5.36 -32.18 -23.19
C GLY A 259 5.46 -32.33 -24.71
N HIS A 260 6.40 -33.16 -25.16
CA HIS A 260 6.52 -33.66 -26.52
C HIS A 260 6.75 -35.17 -26.45
N GLN A 261 6.07 -35.93 -27.30
CA GLN A 261 6.31 -37.35 -27.46
C GLN A 261 6.98 -37.58 -28.81
N GLU A 262 8.14 -38.23 -28.79
CA GLU A 262 8.83 -38.66 -30.00
C GLU A 262 8.14 -39.85 -30.65
N LYS A 263 8.48 -40.15 -31.91
CA LYS A 263 7.97 -41.33 -32.64
C LYS A 263 8.35 -42.65 -31.95
N SER A 264 9.44 -42.67 -31.20
CA SER A 264 9.91 -43.78 -30.38
C SER A 264 9.02 -44.07 -29.16
N GLY A 265 8.07 -43.18 -28.85
CA GLY A 265 7.19 -43.27 -27.68
C GLY A 265 7.71 -42.53 -26.45
N VAL A 266 8.98 -42.11 -26.44
CA VAL A 266 9.61 -41.38 -25.31
C VAL A 266 9.02 -39.98 -25.18
N ILE A 267 8.74 -39.58 -23.93
CA ILE A 267 8.13 -38.30 -23.59
C ILE A 267 9.21 -37.37 -22.99
N TYR A 268 9.27 -36.15 -23.50
CA TYR A 268 10.15 -35.09 -23.02
C TYR A 268 9.36 -33.86 -22.59
N TYR A 269 9.79 -33.23 -21.50
CA TYR A 269 9.37 -31.90 -21.11
C TYR A 269 10.46 -30.87 -21.49
N TYR A 270 10.07 -29.78 -22.16
CA TYR A 270 11.01 -28.72 -22.57
C TYR A 270 10.42 -27.32 -22.34
N CYS A 271 11.28 -26.34 -22.07
CA CYS A 271 10.85 -24.96 -21.88
C CYS A 271 10.29 -24.35 -23.19
N LYS A 272 9.12 -23.68 -23.12
CA LYS A 272 8.51 -23.00 -24.27
C LYS A 272 9.44 -22.00 -24.96
N SER A 273 10.28 -21.28 -24.22
CA SER A 273 11.15 -20.24 -24.79
C SER A 273 12.18 -20.79 -25.79
N ARG A 274 12.48 -22.09 -25.74
CA ARG A 274 13.39 -22.75 -26.70
C ARG A 274 12.84 -22.84 -28.13
N MET A 275 11.52 -22.75 -28.29
CA MET A 275 10.85 -22.85 -29.60
C MET A 275 10.51 -21.48 -30.20
N ASN A 276 10.89 -20.38 -29.55
CA ASN A 276 10.78 -19.06 -30.15
C ASN A 276 11.98 -18.87 -31.09
N ASN A 277 11.75 -18.59 -32.37
CA ASN A 277 12.80 -18.35 -33.38
C ASN A 277 13.58 -17.03 -33.15
N ASN A 278 13.93 -16.69 -31.90
CA ASN A 278 14.67 -15.47 -31.56
C ASN A 278 16.06 -15.84 -30.99
N PRO A 279 17.17 -15.65 -31.74
CA PRO A 279 18.50 -16.16 -31.38
C PRO A 279 19.11 -15.61 -30.09
N VAL A 280 18.61 -14.46 -29.60
CA VAL A 280 19.24 -13.69 -28.50
C VAL A 280 18.65 -14.04 -27.11
N GLU A 281 17.51 -14.74 -27.05
CA GLU A 281 16.73 -14.97 -25.81
C GLU A 281 16.37 -16.45 -25.55
N ASN A 282 17.03 -17.39 -26.23
CA ASN A 282 16.68 -18.80 -26.09
C ASN A 282 17.04 -19.34 -24.69
N CYS A 283 16.06 -19.95 -24.04
CA CYS A 283 16.26 -20.63 -22.75
C CYS A 283 17.17 -21.84 -22.92
N HIS A 284 18.13 -22.03 -22.01
CA HIS A 284 19.08 -23.15 -22.05
C HIS A 284 18.76 -24.26 -21.04
N SER A 285 17.58 -24.26 -20.43
CA SER A 285 17.19 -25.28 -19.44
C SER A 285 16.99 -26.65 -20.09
N PRO A 286 17.29 -27.77 -19.41
CA PRO A 286 17.42 -29.09 -20.04
C PRO A 286 16.09 -29.64 -20.59
N TYR A 287 16.19 -30.55 -21.56
CA TYR A 287 15.11 -31.46 -21.92
C TYR A 287 14.99 -32.53 -20.85
N LEU A 288 13.83 -32.64 -20.23
CA LEU A 288 13.60 -33.58 -19.14
C LEU A 288 12.86 -34.79 -19.67
N ARG A 289 13.47 -35.96 -19.53
CA ARG A 289 12.81 -37.23 -19.84
C ARG A 289 11.74 -37.53 -18.80
N ALA A 290 10.52 -37.86 -19.25
CA ALA A 290 9.40 -38.14 -18.36
C ALA A 290 9.69 -39.31 -17.42
N ASP A 291 10.32 -40.38 -17.91
CA ASP A 291 10.69 -41.56 -17.12
C ASP A 291 11.72 -41.28 -16.01
N GLN A 292 12.38 -40.12 -16.05
CA GLN A 292 13.32 -39.69 -15.01
C GLN A 292 12.66 -38.74 -14.01
N ILE A 293 11.90 -37.74 -14.49
CA ILE A 293 11.35 -36.69 -13.63
C ILE A 293 10.03 -37.10 -12.96
N GLU A 294 9.19 -37.90 -13.62
CA GLU A 294 7.88 -38.29 -13.11
C GLU A 294 7.98 -39.18 -11.85
N PRO A 295 8.88 -40.18 -11.77
CA PRO A 295 9.08 -40.95 -10.55
C PRO A 295 9.54 -40.09 -9.37
N ILE A 296 10.51 -39.18 -9.59
CA ILE A 296 11.02 -38.29 -8.53
C ILE A 296 9.88 -37.46 -7.92
N VAL A 297 9.01 -36.90 -8.76
CA VAL A 297 7.86 -36.12 -8.27
C VAL A 297 6.84 -37.00 -7.57
N TRP A 298 6.60 -38.22 -8.06
CA TRP A 298 5.65 -39.14 -7.44
C TRP A 298 6.14 -39.68 -6.09
N ASP A 299 7.42 -40.02 -5.97
CA ASP A 299 8.03 -40.50 -4.72
C ASP A 299 8.09 -39.37 -3.69
N THR A 300 8.29 -38.12 -4.12
CA THR A 300 8.15 -36.95 -3.23
C THR A 300 6.72 -36.83 -2.70
N VAL A 301 5.69 -37.00 -3.54
CA VAL A 301 4.29 -37.01 -3.09
C VAL A 301 4.02 -38.14 -2.10
N LYS A 302 4.58 -39.33 -2.32
CA LYS A 302 4.48 -40.43 -1.35
C LYS A 302 5.14 -40.08 -0.02
N SER A 303 6.37 -39.56 -0.03
CA SER A 303 7.08 -39.19 1.20
C SER A 303 6.32 -38.15 2.04
N ILE A 304 5.69 -37.17 1.38
CA ILE A 304 4.85 -36.14 2.02
C ILE A 304 3.61 -36.78 2.67
N LEU A 305 3.03 -37.79 2.02
CA LEU A 305 1.86 -38.49 2.54
C LEU A 305 2.24 -39.47 3.67
N GLU A 306 3.40 -40.13 3.58
CA GLU A 306 3.94 -41.13 4.52
C GLU A 306 4.38 -40.52 5.85
N ASN A 307 5.03 -39.35 5.80
CA ASN A 307 5.47 -38.61 6.98
C ASN A 307 4.77 -37.23 7.07
N PRO A 308 3.46 -37.19 7.38
CA PRO A 308 2.75 -35.92 7.53
C PRO A 308 3.34 -35.08 8.68
N GLU A 309 3.98 -35.69 9.68
CA GLU A 309 4.63 -34.97 10.78
C GLU A 309 5.82 -34.12 10.35
N GLU A 310 6.64 -34.56 9.38
CA GLU A 310 7.77 -33.76 8.89
C GLU A 310 7.33 -32.47 8.19
N VAL A 311 6.15 -32.50 7.56
CA VAL A 311 5.52 -31.31 6.95
C VAL A 311 5.19 -30.26 8.03
N PHE A 312 4.86 -30.71 9.25
CA PHE A 312 4.52 -29.84 10.38
C PHE A 312 5.66 -29.66 11.40
N ASN A 313 6.79 -30.36 11.28
CA ASN A 313 7.91 -30.24 12.23
C ASN A 313 8.58 -28.85 12.21
N ASN A 314 8.41 -28.09 11.13
CA ASN A 314 8.76 -26.66 11.08
C ASN A 314 7.81 -25.75 11.90
N PHE A 315 6.70 -26.30 12.45
CA PHE A 315 5.76 -25.60 13.32
C PHE A 315 5.92 -25.97 14.81
N ARG A 316 6.87 -26.85 15.18
CA ARG A 316 7.06 -27.28 16.59
C ARG A 316 7.49 -26.14 17.53
N ASP A 317 8.30 -25.19 17.03
CA ASP A 317 8.68 -24.00 17.80
C ASP A 317 7.51 -23.00 17.89
N GLU A 318 6.64 -22.96 16.88
CA GLU A 318 5.42 -22.13 16.92
C GLU A 318 4.30 -22.74 17.77
N SER A 319 4.18 -24.06 17.91
CA SER A 319 3.11 -24.69 18.69
C SER A 319 3.29 -24.46 20.20
N ILE A 320 4.53 -24.54 20.70
CA ILE A 320 4.84 -24.25 22.11
C ILE A 320 4.60 -22.75 22.40
N LEU A 321 5.08 -21.87 21.51
CA LEU A 321 4.80 -20.42 21.59
C LEU A 321 3.31 -20.08 21.44
N ASN A 322 2.55 -20.86 20.67
CA ASN A 322 1.11 -20.66 20.48
C ASN A 322 0.29 -21.12 21.68
N GLU A 323 0.69 -22.19 22.38
CA GLU A 323 0.05 -22.61 23.64
C GLU A 323 0.28 -21.60 24.77
N GLU A 324 1.49 -21.06 24.90
CA GLU A 324 1.78 -20.00 25.87
C GLU A 324 1.05 -18.70 25.53
N ARG A 325 0.95 -18.34 24.24
CA ARG A 325 0.15 -17.20 23.78
C ARG A 325 -1.36 -17.42 23.98
N ALA A 326 -1.88 -18.62 23.75
CA ALA A 326 -3.28 -18.94 23.98
C ALA A 326 -3.63 -18.81 25.47
N LYS A 327 -2.80 -19.37 26.37
CA LYS A 327 -2.92 -19.18 27.83
C LYS A 327 -2.84 -17.70 28.23
N SER A 328 -1.96 -16.92 27.60
CA SER A 328 -1.88 -15.48 27.84
C SER A 328 -3.11 -14.71 27.34
N ILE A 329 -3.74 -15.15 26.25
CA ILE A 329 -4.97 -14.54 25.71
C ILE A 329 -6.16 -14.89 26.61
N ASP A 330 -6.27 -16.14 27.07
CA ASP A 330 -7.33 -16.58 27.99
C ASP A 330 -7.30 -15.78 29.29
N GLY A 331 -6.12 -15.63 29.91
CA GLY A 331 -5.99 -14.80 31.12
C GLY A 331 -6.38 -13.33 30.91
N ARG A 332 -6.17 -12.78 29.69
CA ARG A 332 -6.61 -11.42 29.34
C ARG A 332 -8.12 -11.36 29.10
N LEU A 333 -8.73 -12.38 28.49
CA LEU A 333 -10.17 -12.49 28.30
C LEU A 333 -10.91 -12.59 29.64
N ASP A 334 -10.36 -13.33 30.61
CA ASP A 334 -10.90 -13.42 31.97
C ASP A 334 -10.86 -12.07 32.70
N TYR A 335 -9.74 -11.34 32.56
CA TYR A 335 -9.61 -9.99 33.09
C TYR A 335 -10.65 -9.03 32.48
N ILE A 336 -10.78 -9.04 31.15
CA ILE A 336 -11.73 -8.17 30.43
C ILE A 336 -13.17 -8.51 30.82
N SER A 337 -13.51 -9.80 30.89
CA SER A 337 -14.85 -10.25 31.31
C SER A 337 -15.17 -9.82 32.75
N SER A 338 -14.19 -9.90 33.65
CA SER A 338 -14.31 -9.40 35.02
C SER A 338 -14.47 -7.87 35.08
N ALA A 339 -13.78 -7.13 34.21
CA ALA A 339 -13.88 -5.67 34.11
C ALA A 339 -15.24 -5.21 33.57
N ILE A 340 -15.77 -5.87 32.54
CA ILE A 340 -17.12 -5.62 32.01
C ILE A 340 -18.17 -5.86 33.11
N LYS A 341 -18.06 -6.96 33.86
CA LYS A 341 -18.96 -7.25 34.99
C LYS A 341 -18.91 -6.17 36.08
N LYS A 342 -17.74 -5.58 36.36
CA LYS A 342 -17.61 -4.45 37.29
C LYS A 342 -18.30 -3.18 36.77
N LEU A 343 -18.18 -2.90 35.47
CA LEU A 343 -18.85 -1.75 34.83
C LEU A 343 -20.38 -1.93 34.82
N GLU A 344 -20.90 -3.14 34.59
CA GLU A 344 -22.33 -3.44 34.70
C GLU A 344 -22.86 -3.17 36.11
N VAL A 345 -22.11 -3.56 37.14
CA VAL A 345 -22.46 -3.26 38.54
C VAL A 345 -22.42 -1.75 38.81
N ALA A 346 -21.42 -1.03 38.30
CA ALA A 346 -21.35 0.42 38.42
C ALA A 346 -22.55 1.12 37.74
N LYS A 347 -22.95 0.65 36.55
CA LYS A 347 -24.13 1.14 35.81
C LYS A 347 -25.42 0.96 36.61
N LYS A 348 -25.58 -0.17 37.30
CA LYS A 348 -26.70 -0.41 38.23
C LYS A 348 -26.68 0.54 39.41
N ARG A 349 -25.52 0.70 40.09
CA ARG A 349 -25.36 1.59 41.24
C ARG A 349 -25.68 3.05 40.93
N ILE A 350 -25.23 3.56 39.80
CA ILE A 350 -25.49 4.95 39.40
C ILE A 350 -26.98 5.15 39.05
N THR A 351 -27.61 4.13 38.46
CA THR A 351 -29.07 4.15 38.21
C THR A 351 -29.86 4.14 39.52
N GLU A 352 -29.39 3.40 40.54
CA GLU A 352 -29.98 3.37 41.88
C GLU A 352 -29.74 4.69 42.64
N ALA A 353 -28.54 5.28 42.54
CA ALA A 353 -28.23 6.58 43.15
C ALA A 353 -29.08 7.72 42.58
N PHE A 354 -29.40 7.69 41.28
CA PHE A 354 -30.35 8.62 40.68
C PHE A 354 -31.79 8.39 41.18
N LYS A 355 -32.21 7.14 41.32
CA LYS A 355 -33.54 6.80 41.89
C LYS A 355 -33.67 7.24 43.35
N ALA A 356 -32.57 7.29 44.08
CA ALA A 356 -32.50 7.74 45.46
C ALA A 356 -32.35 9.27 45.60
N GLU A 357 -32.42 10.03 44.49
CA GLU A 357 -32.27 11.49 44.43
C GLU A 357 -30.91 12.03 44.95
N VAL A 358 -29.89 11.17 45.05
CA VAL A 358 -28.54 11.52 45.50
C VAL A 358 -27.70 12.13 44.36
N MET A 359 -28.19 12.09 43.11
CA MET A 359 -27.47 12.50 41.90
C MET A 359 -28.39 13.25 40.92
N THR A 360 -27.87 14.27 40.24
CA THR A 360 -28.64 15.05 39.25
C THR A 360 -28.67 14.40 37.86
N LEU A 361 -29.66 14.74 37.03
CA LEU A 361 -29.81 14.20 35.67
C LEU A 361 -28.61 14.50 34.73
N PRO A 362 -27.96 15.68 34.78
CA PRO A 362 -26.74 15.94 34.01
C PRO A 362 -25.54 15.09 34.45
N GLU A 363 -25.38 14.87 35.76
CA GLU A 363 -24.31 14.04 36.33
C GLU A 363 -24.49 12.57 35.94
N LEU A 364 -25.74 12.06 36.04
CA LEU A 364 -26.10 10.73 35.56
C LEU A 364 -25.75 10.54 34.08
N ARG A 365 -26.09 11.52 33.23
CA ARG A 365 -25.80 11.44 31.79
C ARG A 365 -24.31 11.34 31.53
N LYS A 366 -23.51 12.16 32.22
CA LYS A 366 -22.05 12.17 32.09
C LYS A 366 -21.42 10.85 32.53
N GLU A 367 -21.73 10.38 33.74
CA GLU A 367 -21.16 9.13 34.25
C GLU A 367 -21.64 7.91 33.45
N LYS A 368 -22.90 7.90 33.02
CA LYS A 368 -23.42 6.84 32.15
C LYS A 368 -22.69 6.81 30.81
N THR A 369 -22.44 7.96 30.18
CA THR A 369 -21.68 8.01 28.93
C THR A 369 -20.24 7.54 29.11
N ASP A 370 -19.58 7.88 30.22
CA ASP A 370 -18.19 7.47 30.49
C ASP A 370 -18.09 5.95 30.72
N ILE A 371 -19.07 5.36 31.41
CA ILE A 371 -19.16 3.91 31.61
C ILE A 371 -19.46 3.19 30.29
N GLU A 372 -20.41 3.67 29.49
CA GLU A 372 -20.76 3.06 28.20
C GLU A 372 -19.60 3.11 27.20
N LEU A 373 -18.85 4.21 27.16
CA LEU A 373 -17.63 4.33 26.34
C LEU A 373 -16.52 3.38 26.81
N SER A 374 -16.40 3.13 28.11
CA SER A 374 -15.42 2.20 28.67
C SER A 374 -15.80 0.75 28.41
N GLU A 375 -17.10 0.44 28.49
CA GLU A 375 -17.70 -0.85 28.16
C GLU A 375 -17.50 -1.20 26.69
N GLU A 376 -17.79 -0.27 25.77
CA GLU A 376 -17.62 -0.47 24.33
C GLU A 376 -16.16 -0.76 23.93
N LYS A 377 -15.20 -0.08 24.56
CA LYS A 377 -13.76 -0.34 24.36
C LYS A 377 -13.36 -1.75 24.77
N LEU A 378 -13.81 -2.19 25.96
CA LEU A 378 -13.49 -3.53 26.47
C LEU A 378 -14.15 -4.64 25.66
N ILE A 379 -15.39 -4.42 25.18
CA ILE A 379 -16.08 -5.36 24.29
C ILE A 379 -15.34 -5.47 22.95
N SER A 380 -14.89 -4.35 22.37
CA SER A 380 -14.11 -4.37 21.13
C SER A 380 -12.76 -5.10 21.30
N GLU A 381 -12.07 -4.91 22.42
CA GLU A 381 -10.83 -5.63 22.74
C GLU A 381 -11.08 -7.14 22.93
N ARG A 382 -12.14 -7.52 23.64
CA ARG A 382 -12.58 -8.91 23.81
C ARG A 382 -12.84 -9.58 22.46
N ASP A 383 -13.62 -8.96 21.59
CA ASP A 383 -14.02 -9.54 20.31
C ASP A 383 -12.79 -9.71 19.39
N ALA A 384 -11.85 -8.76 19.43
CA ALA A 384 -10.59 -8.87 18.70
C ALA A 384 -9.70 -10.01 19.22
N LEU A 385 -9.65 -10.24 20.53
CA LEU A 385 -8.91 -11.34 21.15
C LEU A 385 -9.57 -12.70 20.89
N MET A 386 -10.90 -12.79 21.01
CA MET A 386 -11.66 -14.00 20.65
C MET A 386 -11.48 -14.39 19.19
N MET A 387 -11.43 -13.41 18.28
CA MET A 387 -11.17 -13.67 16.87
C MET A 387 -9.78 -14.29 16.65
N LYS A 388 -8.76 -13.83 17.39
CA LYS A 388 -7.40 -14.41 17.33
C LYS A 388 -7.35 -15.82 17.89
N LEU A 389 -8.01 -16.06 19.02
CA LEU A 389 -8.06 -17.37 19.67
C LEU A 389 -8.80 -18.41 18.80
N ASN A 390 -9.93 -18.02 18.19
CA ASN A 390 -10.68 -18.88 17.26
C ASN A 390 -9.86 -19.28 16.03
N VAL A 391 -9.03 -18.38 15.49
CA VAL A 391 -8.14 -18.70 14.37
C VAL A 391 -7.08 -19.71 14.79
N GLN A 392 -6.54 -19.63 16.02
CA GLN A 392 -5.55 -20.58 16.52
C GLN A 392 -6.14 -21.98 16.77
N HIS A 393 -7.32 -22.09 17.39
CA HIS A 393 -8.00 -23.38 17.59
C HIS A 393 -8.43 -24.05 16.27
N ASP A 394 -8.89 -23.27 15.28
CA ASP A 394 -9.31 -23.78 13.98
C ASP A 394 -8.11 -24.35 13.17
N VAL A 395 -6.91 -23.79 13.34
CA VAL A 395 -5.69 -24.33 12.72
C VAL A 395 -5.28 -25.67 13.35
N SER A 396 -5.29 -25.77 14.68
CA SER A 396 -4.93 -27.02 15.38
C SER A 396 -5.88 -28.17 15.00
N ALA A 397 -7.19 -27.94 15.06
CA ALA A 397 -8.19 -28.96 14.73
C ALA A 397 -8.10 -29.42 13.26
N LYS A 398 -7.72 -28.53 12.33
CA LYS A 398 -7.51 -28.86 10.93
C LYS A 398 -6.25 -29.69 10.69
N ILE A 399 -5.19 -29.47 11.47
CA ILE A 399 -3.96 -30.27 11.42
C ILE A 399 -4.26 -31.71 11.86
N ASP A 400 -5.04 -31.89 12.93
CA ASP A 400 -5.38 -33.23 13.43
C ASP A 400 -6.28 -33.99 12.44
N LEU A 401 -7.30 -33.32 11.87
CA LEU A 401 -8.15 -33.91 10.83
C LEU A 401 -7.35 -34.26 9.57
N PHE A 402 -6.34 -33.47 9.24
CA PHE A 402 -5.45 -33.72 8.12
C PHE A 402 -4.59 -34.97 8.33
N LYS A 403 -4.00 -35.14 9.53
CA LYS A 403 -3.25 -36.36 9.90
C LYS A 403 -4.10 -37.61 9.72
N GLU A 404 -5.32 -37.59 10.25
CA GLU A 404 -6.26 -38.72 10.13
C GLU A 404 -6.60 -39.04 8.66
N THR A 405 -6.78 -38.00 7.84
CA THR A 405 -7.09 -38.14 6.42
C THR A 405 -5.91 -38.72 5.64
N CYS A 406 -4.67 -38.29 5.91
CA CYS A 406 -3.47 -38.81 5.28
C CYS A 406 -3.25 -40.30 5.56
N HIS A 407 -3.41 -40.74 6.82
CA HIS A 407 -3.31 -42.15 7.18
C HIS A 407 -4.36 -43.02 6.47
N LYS A 408 -5.61 -42.54 6.38
CA LYS A 408 -6.67 -43.24 5.61
C LYS A 408 -6.39 -43.30 4.10
N PHE A 409 -5.70 -42.30 3.56
CA PHE A 409 -5.42 -42.18 2.12
C PHE A 409 -4.20 -43.01 1.68
N LEU A 410 -3.15 -43.08 2.50
CA LEU A 410 -1.95 -43.90 2.28
C LEU A 410 -2.27 -45.38 2.03
N ASN A 411 -3.15 -45.94 2.86
CA ASN A 411 -3.57 -47.35 2.74
C ASN A 411 -4.25 -47.68 1.40
N LYS A 412 -4.77 -46.66 0.69
CA LYS A 412 -5.41 -46.82 -0.63
C LYS A 412 -4.48 -46.55 -1.82
N ILE A 413 -3.38 -45.80 -1.62
CA ILE A 413 -2.43 -45.45 -2.68
C ILE A 413 -1.43 -46.58 -2.97
N ASN A 414 -1.14 -47.42 -1.97
CA ASN A 414 -0.17 -48.51 -2.14
C ASN A 414 -0.74 -49.74 -2.87
N ASP A 415 -2.04 -49.75 -3.22
CA ASP A 415 -2.64 -50.81 -4.02
C ASP A 415 -2.50 -50.52 -5.55
N PRO A 416 -1.72 -51.33 -6.29
CA PRO A 416 -1.56 -51.17 -7.73
C PRO A 416 -2.86 -51.32 -8.53
N LYS A 417 -3.90 -51.96 -7.98
CA LYS A 417 -5.21 -52.13 -8.63
C LYS A 417 -6.09 -50.87 -8.55
N ILE A 418 -5.81 -49.96 -7.61
CA ILE A 418 -6.61 -48.76 -7.36
C ILE A 418 -6.01 -47.53 -8.06
N VAL A 419 -4.68 -47.44 -8.13
CA VAL A 419 -3.99 -46.25 -8.64
C VAL A 419 -3.80 -46.30 -10.16
N THR A 420 -4.82 -45.85 -10.88
CA THR A 420 -4.72 -45.58 -12.33
C THR A 420 -3.87 -44.34 -12.64
N GLU A 421 -3.28 -44.24 -13.84
CA GLU A 421 -2.55 -43.05 -14.30
C GLU A 421 -3.37 -41.75 -14.23
N ARG A 422 -4.70 -41.87 -14.38
CA ARG A 422 -5.63 -40.75 -14.19
C ARG A 422 -5.70 -40.30 -12.73
N LEU A 423 -5.75 -41.24 -11.79
CA LEU A 423 -5.78 -40.95 -10.36
C LEU A 423 -4.45 -40.35 -9.89
N LYS A 424 -3.29 -40.87 -10.35
CA LYS A 424 -1.98 -40.27 -10.09
C LYS A 424 -1.94 -38.81 -10.51
N LYS A 425 -2.42 -38.52 -11.73
CA LYS A 425 -2.46 -37.15 -12.25
C LYS A 425 -3.35 -36.23 -11.42
N ASP A 426 -4.49 -36.71 -10.94
CA ASP A 426 -5.39 -35.92 -10.11
C ASP A 426 -4.83 -35.68 -8.70
N ILE A 427 -4.13 -36.66 -8.11
CA ILE A 427 -3.40 -36.53 -6.84
C ILE A 427 -2.26 -35.53 -6.97
N ILE A 428 -1.41 -35.66 -8.00
CA ILE A 428 -0.29 -34.74 -8.23
C ILE A 428 -0.80 -33.31 -8.40
N LYS A 429 -1.89 -33.09 -9.14
CA LYS A 429 -2.49 -31.74 -9.29
C LYS A 429 -3.10 -31.17 -8.01
N LEU A 430 -3.39 -32.03 -7.04
CA LEU A 430 -3.97 -31.63 -5.76
C LEU A 430 -2.88 -31.29 -4.74
N VAL A 431 -1.76 -32.02 -4.75
CA VAL A 431 -0.68 -31.90 -3.77
C VAL A 431 0.45 -30.98 -4.26
N ILE A 432 0.81 -31.04 -5.55
CA ILE A 432 1.93 -30.27 -6.13
C ILE A 432 1.38 -28.99 -6.78
N ASP A 433 1.90 -27.84 -6.35
CA ASP A 433 1.58 -26.54 -6.94
C ASP A 433 2.48 -26.25 -8.15
N GLU A 434 3.79 -26.42 -7.99
CA GLU A 434 4.76 -26.27 -9.08
C GLU A 434 6.05 -27.09 -8.89
N VAL A 435 6.69 -27.41 -10.02
CA VAL A 435 8.01 -28.06 -10.08
C VAL A 435 8.95 -27.11 -10.83
N VAL A 436 9.95 -26.58 -10.16
CA VAL A 436 10.90 -25.61 -10.72
C VAL A 436 12.22 -26.28 -11.03
N ILE A 437 12.69 -26.08 -12.27
CA ILE A 437 13.92 -26.68 -12.79
C ILE A 437 15.01 -25.61 -12.84
N GLU A 438 16.07 -25.78 -12.06
CA GLU A 438 17.22 -24.88 -11.98
C GLU A 438 18.51 -25.65 -12.37
N GLY A 439 18.91 -25.56 -13.63
CA GLY A 439 20.03 -26.36 -14.15
C GLY A 439 19.69 -27.84 -14.08
N GLU A 440 20.49 -28.61 -13.34
CA GLU A 440 20.26 -30.03 -13.06
C GLU A 440 19.46 -30.27 -11.76
N SER A 441 19.16 -29.24 -10.98
CA SER A 441 18.41 -29.37 -9.73
C SER A 441 16.90 -29.24 -9.94
N VAL A 442 16.13 -30.07 -9.24
CA VAL A 442 14.67 -30.10 -9.26
C VAL A 442 14.16 -29.63 -7.90
N LYS A 443 13.38 -28.55 -7.88
CA LYS A 443 12.71 -28.05 -6.67
C LYS A 443 11.21 -28.28 -6.80
N ILE A 444 10.63 -29.03 -5.88
CA ILE A 444 9.21 -29.38 -5.88
C ILE A 444 8.52 -28.55 -4.80
N PHE A 445 7.48 -27.80 -5.19
CA PHE A 445 6.65 -27.03 -4.28
C PHE A 445 5.30 -27.74 -4.13
N ALA A 446 5.02 -28.19 -2.91
CA ALA A 446 3.75 -28.82 -2.56
C ALA A 446 2.90 -27.87 -1.72
N THR A 447 1.58 -27.89 -1.96
CA THR A 447 0.60 -27.22 -1.10
C THR A 447 -0.46 -28.24 -0.74
N ILE A 448 -0.62 -28.52 0.54
CA ILE A 448 -1.59 -29.51 0.99
C ILE A 448 -2.87 -28.80 1.45
N PRO A 449 -4.02 -29.04 0.80
CA PRO A 449 -5.28 -28.47 1.26
C PRO A 449 -5.72 -29.15 2.56
N LEU A 450 -5.86 -28.36 3.63
CA LEU A 450 -6.45 -28.84 4.88
C LEU A 450 -7.94 -29.17 4.68
N PRO A 451 -8.43 -30.32 5.18
CA PRO A 451 -9.83 -30.68 5.08
C PRO A 451 -10.69 -29.68 5.87
N ASN A 452 -11.74 -29.18 5.23
CA ASN A 452 -12.86 -28.57 5.96
C ASN A 452 -13.81 -29.69 6.35
N LYS A 453 -14.36 -29.66 7.58
CA LYS A 453 -15.35 -30.64 8.08
C LYS A 453 -16.27 -31.08 6.95
N ILE A 454 -16.19 -32.37 6.60
CA ILE A 454 -17.21 -33.01 5.79
C ILE A 454 -18.47 -32.91 6.63
N HIS A 455 -19.43 -32.07 6.23
CA HIS A 455 -20.78 -32.25 6.74
C HIS A 455 -21.22 -33.63 6.25
N GLU A 456 -21.20 -34.62 7.13
CA GLU A 456 -22.12 -35.74 7.06
C GLU A 456 -23.52 -35.13 7.07
N ARG A 457 -24.05 -34.83 5.88
CA ARG A 457 -25.49 -34.72 5.73
C ARG A 457 -25.98 -36.14 5.66
N GLU A 458 -26.50 -36.60 6.78
CA GLU A 458 -27.52 -37.65 6.84
C GLU A 458 -28.47 -37.46 5.66
N MET A 459 -28.52 -38.49 4.81
CA MET A 459 -29.53 -38.60 3.77
C MET A 459 -30.87 -38.75 4.48
N ASP A 460 -31.69 -37.69 4.46
CA ASP A 460 -33.13 -37.82 4.66
C ASP A 460 -33.69 -38.71 3.54
N PRO A 461 -34.29 -39.89 3.85
CA PRO A 461 -34.82 -40.82 2.85
C PRO A 461 -36.06 -40.31 2.09
N THR A 462 -36.59 -39.12 2.39
CA THR A 462 -37.95 -38.74 1.99
C THR A 462 -38.08 -37.68 0.88
N SER A 463 -37.10 -37.57 -0.04
CA SER A 463 -37.29 -36.71 -1.23
C SER A 463 -37.35 -37.49 -2.55
N PRO A 464 -38.43 -37.35 -3.36
CA PRO A 464 -38.72 -38.30 -4.43
C PRO A 464 -37.80 -38.15 -5.64
N ARG A 465 -37.15 -39.27 -5.99
CA ARG A 465 -36.48 -39.48 -7.28
C ARG A 465 -37.48 -39.38 -8.44
N LEU A 466 -37.21 -38.50 -9.41
CA LEU A 466 -37.61 -38.76 -10.79
C LEU A 466 -36.62 -39.75 -11.40
N ARG A 467 -37.04 -41.02 -11.41
CA ARG A 467 -36.39 -42.12 -12.12
C ARG A 467 -36.92 -42.20 -13.57
N ARG A 468 -35.98 -42.55 -14.46
CA ARG A 468 -36.05 -43.45 -15.64
C ARG A 468 -36.18 -42.90 -17.07
N ALA A 469 -35.43 -43.65 -17.91
CA ALA A 469 -35.48 -43.92 -19.35
C ALA A 469 -34.49 -43.11 -20.21
N GLY A 470 -33.60 -43.71 -21.02
CA GLY A 470 -33.47 -45.11 -21.41
C GLY A 470 -32.14 -45.42 -22.14
N LYS A 471 -31.88 -46.72 -22.26
CA LYS A 471 -30.76 -47.38 -22.97
C LYS A 471 -30.78 -47.09 -24.47
N THR A 472 -29.60 -47.08 -25.10
CA THR A 472 -29.35 -47.69 -26.42
C THR A 472 -27.88 -48.12 -26.51
N ASP A 473 -27.67 -49.24 -27.21
CA ASP A 473 -26.49 -50.11 -27.28
C ASP A 473 -25.56 -49.82 -28.49
N ILE A 474 -24.23 -49.95 -28.29
CA ILE A 474 -23.18 -50.62 -29.14
C ILE A 474 -22.86 -50.02 -30.56
N PRO A 475 -21.69 -50.23 -31.25
CA PRO A 475 -20.37 -50.86 -30.96
C PRO A 475 -19.11 -49.99 -31.28
N GLY A 476 -17.92 -50.46 -30.85
CA GLY A 476 -16.61 -50.00 -31.37
C GLY A 476 -16.13 -50.75 -32.62
N PRO A 477 -14.85 -50.62 -33.01
CA PRO A 477 -14.13 -51.70 -33.70
C PRO A 477 -12.88 -52.19 -32.94
N LEU A 478 -12.71 -53.51 -33.05
CA LEU A 478 -11.66 -54.40 -32.52
C LEU A 478 -10.37 -54.42 -33.37
N ARG A 479 -9.25 -54.82 -32.74
CA ARG A 479 -8.24 -55.83 -33.19
C ARG A 479 -7.09 -55.85 -32.15
N ARG A 480 -6.93 -56.89 -31.32
CA ARG A 480 -6.33 -58.24 -31.45
C ARG A 480 -4.77 -58.30 -31.41
N SER A 481 -4.28 -58.93 -30.32
CA SER A 481 -3.19 -59.93 -30.12
C SER A 481 -2.00 -59.96 -31.10
N SER A 482 -0.74 -60.23 -30.71
CA SER A 482 -0.26 -61.44 -29.99
C SER A 482 1.23 -61.35 -29.61
N SER A 483 1.60 -62.10 -28.56
CA SER A 483 2.85 -62.84 -28.24
C SER A 483 4.14 -62.64 -29.06
N GLU A 484 5.29 -62.51 -28.37
CA GLU A 484 6.27 -63.59 -28.12
C GLU A 484 7.56 -63.05 -27.47
N ALA A 485 8.20 -63.93 -26.69
CA ALA A 485 9.46 -63.70 -26.01
C ALA A 485 10.66 -63.85 -26.97
N SER A 486 11.75 -63.12 -26.72
CA SER A 486 13.10 -63.69 -26.74
C SER A 486 14.15 -62.68 -26.28
N THR A 487 15.01 -63.20 -25.41
CA THR A 487 16.35 -62.76 -25.03
C THR A 487 17.17 -62.16 -26.16
N PHE A 488 17.98 -61.12 -25.91
CA PHE A 488 19.33 -61.08 -26.47
C PHE A 488 20.32 -60.25 -25.63
N SER A 489 21.51 -60.83 -25.61
CA SER A 489 22.75 -60.52 -24.92
C SER A 489 23.38 -59.17 -25.25
N THR A 490 24.14 -58.70 -24.27
CA THR A 490 25.18 -57.68 -24.27
C THR A 490 26.23 -57.81 -25.39
N ARG A 491 26.75 -56.65 -25.82
CA ARG A 491 28.14 -56.30 -26.22
C ARG A 491 28.08 -54.86 -26.76
N GLY A 492 28.93 -53.90 -26.40
CA GLY A 492 30.16 -53.88 -25.62
C GLY A 492 30.98 -52.66 -26.08
N GLY A 493 31.71 -52.03 -25.15
CA GLY A 493 32.80 -51.11 -25.42
C GLY A 493 32.51 -49.65 -25.03
N SER A 494 32.87 -49.17 -23.82
CA SER A 494 34.25 -48.83 -23.36
C SER A 494 34.65 -47.40 -23.81
N ALA A 495 35.14 -46.47 -23.00
CA ALA A 495 35.69 -46.52 -21.64
C ALA A 495 35.81 -45.12 -20.99
N LEU A 496 36.20 -45.18 -19.70
CA LEU A 496 36.77 -44.17 -18.78
C LEU A 496 35.70 -43.39 -17.98
N GLY A 497 35.58 -43.50 -16.66
CA GLY A 497 36.39 -44.13 -15.61
C GLY A 497 36.37 -43.22 -14.38
N GLY A 498 35.93 -43.73 -13.22
CA GLY A 498 35.99 -43.00 -11.95
C GLY A 498 34.94 -43.44 -10.92
N ASN A 499 35.26 -44.48 -10.14
CA ASN A 499 34.54 -44.87 -8.93
C ASN A 499 34.75 -43.85 -7.82
N ALA A 500 33.69 -43.48 -7.08
CA ALA A 500 33.70 -43.42 -5.62
C ALA A 500 32.28 -43.21 -5.08
N THR A 501 31.82 -44.20 -4.33
CA THR A 501 30.75 -44.16 -3.33
C THR A 501 30.87 -42.94 -2.41
N ASN A 502 29.75 -42.30 -2.03
CA ASN A 502 29.44 -41.90 -0.64
C ASN A 502 28.10 -41.15 -0.49
N GLY A 503 27.20 -41.74 0.31
CA GLY A 503 26.39 -41.09 1.35
C GLY A 503 25.55 -39.86 1.01
N ALA A 504 24.26 -40.06 0.80
CA ALA A 504 23.26 -39.05 1.16
C ALA A 504 23.35 -38.83 2.68
N THR A 505 23.92 -37.70 3.09
CA THR A 505 23.97 -37.26 4.50
C THR A 505 22.88 -36.21 4.73
N LEU A 506 21.96 -36.52 5.65
CA LEU A 506 21.11 -35.54 6.31
C LEU A 506 22.00 -34.72 7.26
N GLY A 507 22.27 -33.46 6.93
CA GLY A 507 22.90 -32.50 7.83
C GLY A 507 21.88 -31.92 8.83
N PRO A 508 22.29 -31.50 10.03
CA PRO A 508 21.39 -30.99 11.05
C PRO A 508 20.79 -29.64 10.63
N VAL A 509 19.49 -29.51 10.87
CA VAL A 509 18.72 -28.27 10.65
C VAL A 509 19.04 -27.30 11.79
N ASN A 510 19.87 -26.29 11.51
CA ASN A 510 20.03 -25.13 12.39
C ASN A 510 19.16 -23.96 11.88
N GLU A 511 18.67 -23.13 12.82
CA GLU A 511 17.74 -21.99 12.69
C GLU A 511 18.11 -20.91 11.63
N THR A 512 19.22 -21.04 10.92
CA THR A 512 19.62 -20.11 9.85
C THR A 512 19.01 -20.43 8.47
N ASN A 513 18.28 -21.55 8.31
CA ASN A 513 17.67 -21.93 7.02
C ASN A 513 16.17 -21.66 6.88
N MET A 514 15.43 -21.36 7.94
CA MET A 514 14.01 -20.97 7.87
C MET A 514 13.80 -19.48 7.51
N ALA A 515 14.79 -18.62 7.76
CA ALA A 515 14.78 -17.21 7.34
C ALA A 515 15.02 -16.99 5.83
N ARG A 516 15.26 -18.05 5.05
CA ARG A 516 15.59 -17.97 3.60
C ARG A 516 14.45 -18.30 2.65
N ILE A 517 13.27 -18.71 3.13
CA ILE A 517 12.18 -19.19 2.27
C ILE A 517 11.08 -18.12 2.00
N TRP A 518 11.04 -17.01 2.74
CA TRP A 518 10.06 -15.92 2.46
C TRP A 518 10.55 -14.83 1.50
N ASN A 519 11.49 -15.09 0.57
CA ASN A 519 11.89 -14.09 -0.42
C ASN A 519 12.30 -14.69 -1.78
N LYS A 520 11.46 -15.57 -2.35
CA LYS A 520 11.74 -16.25 -3.63
C LYS A 520 11.07 -15.62 -4.86
N HIS A 521 10.84 -14.30 -4.85
CA HIS A 521 10.69 -13.49 -6.06
C HIS A 521 11.94 -12.62 -6.26
N LYS A 522 13.09 -13.24 -6.48
CA LYS A 522 14.28 -12.57 -7.03
C LYS A 522 15.35 -13.61 -7.33
N GLN A 523 15.39 -14.10 -8.57
CA GLN A 523 16.61 -14.56 -9.24
C GLN A 523 16.33 -14.79 -10.73
N SER A 524 16.01 -13.71 -11.44
CA SER A 524 16.55 -13.54 -12.78
C SER A 524 18.03 -13.18 -12.62
N ASN A 525 18.90 -13.68 -13.50
CA ASN A 525 20.34 -13.44 -13.46
C ASN A 525 20.70 -11.99 -13.88
N THR A 526 20.14 -11.05 -13.13
CA THR A 526 20.42 -9.61 -13.14
C THR A 526 21.11 -9.35 -11.81
N PRO A 527 22.18 -8.53 -11.71
CA PRO A 527 22.82 -8.22 -10.44
C PRO A 527 21.76 -7.92 -9.37
N LEU A 528 21.81 -8.61 -8.23
CA LEU A 528 20.85 -8.47 -7.14
C LEU A 528 20.63 -6.97 -6.87
N LYS A 529 19.46 -6.47 -7.26
CA LYS A 529 19.10 -5.06 -7.07
C LYS A 529 19.15 -4.77 -5.57
N ARG A 530 20.06 -3.89 -5.14
CA ARG A 530 20.20 -3.47 -3.74
C ARG A 530 18.84 -2.99 -3.21
N LYS A 531 18.46 -3.42 -2.02
CA LYS A 531 17.14 -3.17 -1.44
C LYS A 531 17.16 -1.84 -0.68
N VAL A 532 16.18 -0.98 -0.97
CA VAL A 532 16.07 0.36 -0.39
C VAL A 532 14.69 0.57 0.19
N PHE A 533 14.64 0.93 1.47
CA PHE A 533 13.40 1.31 2.14
C PHE A 533 13.25 2.82 2.07
N VAL A 534 12.17 3.31 1.47
CA VAL A 534 11.93 4.75 1.33
C VAL A 534 10.87 5.19 2.32
N GLY A 535 11.22 6.14 3.19
CA GLY A 535 10.25 6.81 4.06
C GLY A 535 9.29 7.66 3.23
N LEU A 536 8.12 7.12 2.90
CA LEU A 536 7.13 7.76 2.04
C LEU A 536 6.08 8.47 2.89
N SER A 537 6.23 9.78 3.05
CA SER A 537 5.36 10.62 3.90
C SER A 537 4.02 11.02 3.25
N GLY A 538 3.77 10.65 2.00
CA GLY A 538 2.63 11.16 1.23
C GLY A 538 2.84 12.56 0.63
N GLY A 539 4.06 13.09 0.71
CA GLY A 539 4.48 14.34 0.06
C GLY A 539 5.15 14.11 -1.30
N VAL A 540 5.30 15.19 -2.09
CA VAL A 540 5.90 15.12 -3.44
C VAL A 540 7.37 14.68 -3.42
N ASP A 541 8.13 15.10 -2.41
CA ASP A 541 9.58 14.88 -2.34
C ASP A 541 9.93 13.41 -2.16
N SER A 542 9.30 12.76 -1.18
CA SER A 542 9.46 11.31 -0.93
C SER A 542 8.90 10.47 -2.08
N SER A 543 7.84 10.94 -2.75
CA SER A 543 7.28 10.29 -3.94
C SER A 543 8.26 10.25 -5.11
N VAL A 544 8.92 11.39 -5.39
CA VAL A 544 9.94 11.47 -6.45
C VAL A 544 11.20 10.70 -6.06
N SER A 545 11.59 10.69 -4.78
CA SER A 545 12.68 9.83 -4.30
C SER A 545 12.43 8.36 -4.63
N CYS A 546 11.21 7.84 -4.39
CA CYS A 546 10.84 6.47 -4.78
C CYS A 546 11.02 6.24 -6.29
N ALA A 547 10.46 7.14 -7.11
CA ALA A 547 10.50 7.02 -8.56
C ALA A 547 11.94 7.04 -9.11
N LEU A 548 12.79 7.93 -8.60
CA LEU A 548 14.19 8.03 -9.00
C LEU A 548 15.01 6.78 -8.63
N LEU A 549 14.76 6.20 -7.45
CA LEU A 549 15.45 4.97 -7.03
C LEU A 549 15.01 3.76 -7.87
N LEU A 550 13.73 3.70 -8.24
CA LEU A 550 13.22 2.69 -9.18
C LEU A 550 13.86 2.82 -10.57
N GLU A 551 13.93 4.04 -11.10
CA GLU A 551 14.57 4.32 -12.39
C GLU A 551 16.08 3.98 -12.36
N GLN A 552 16.74 4.18 -11.21
CA GLN A 552 18.14 3.78 -10.97
C GLN A 552 18.32 2.27 -10.78
N GLY A 553 17.25 1.48 -10.81
CA GLY A 553 17.31 0.02 -10.76
C GLY A 553 17.43 -0.56 -9.35
N TYR A 554 17.15 0.20 -8.29
CA TYR A 554 17.05 -0.35 -6.93
C TYR A 554 15.78 -1.19 -6.76
N ASP A 555 15.77 -2.05 -5.75
CA ASP A 555 14.55 -2.70 -5.27
C ASP A 555 13.95 -1.87 -4.15
N VAL A 556 12.83 -1.21 -4.43
CA VAL A 556 12.28 -0.16 -3.57
C VAL A 556 11.06 -0.68 -2.82
N GLU A 557 11.08 -0.55 -1.49
CA GLU A 557 9.93 -0.77 -0.60
C GLU A 557 9.58 0.56 0.07
N ALA A 558 8.35 1.03 -0.10
CA ALA A 558 7.86 2.25 0.54
C ALA A 558 7.34 1.94 1.94
N VAL A 559 7.72 2.77 2.91
CA VAL A 559 7.27 2.67 4.31
C VAL A 559 6.65 3.99 4.74
N PHE A 560 5.39 3.93 5.16
CA PHE A 560 4.71 5.06 5.80
C PHE A 560 4.83 4.94 7.33
N MET A 561 5.36 5.98 7.96
CA MET A 561 5.61 6.03 9.41
C MET A 561 4.46 6.72 10.14
N LYS A 562 3.74 5.96 10.96
CA LYS A 562 2.69 6.46 11.87
C LYS A 562 3.32 6.84 13.20
N ASN A 563 3.67 8.11 13.34
CA ASN A 563 4.45 8.58 14.50
C ASN A 563 3.62 9.37 15.51
N TRP A 564 2.40 9.79 15.16
CA TRP A 564 1.57 10.58 16.04
C TRP A 564 0.09 10.21 15.87
N MET A 565 -0.57 9.90 16.98
CA MET A 565 -2.02 9.68 17.06
C MET A 565 -2.55 10.42 18.29
N PRO A 566 -3.59 11.26 18.19
CA PRO A 566 -4.16 11.93 19.35
C PRO A 566 -4.62 10.94 20.42
N ARG A 567 -4.26 11.17 21.70
CA ARG A 567 -4.66 10.33 22.84
C ARG A 567 -5.65 10.98 23.79
N SER A 568 -5.83 12.29 23.72
CA SER A 568 -6.79 13.04 24.53
C SER A 568 -7.78 13.80 23.66
N ALA A 569 -8.92 14.23 24.22
CA ALA A 569 -9.86 15.09 23.52
C ALA A 569 -9.22 16.42 23.09
N ALA A 570 -8.32 16.98 23.91
CA ALA A 570 -7.55 18.18 23.61
C ALA A 570 -6.59 17.97 22.43
N GLU A 571 -5.87 16.83 22.37
CA GLU A 571 -5.05 16.48 21.20
C GLU A 571 -5.94 16.15 19.98
N GLY A 572 -7.13 15.57 20.18
CA GLY A 572 -8.05 15.12 19.12
C GLY A 572 -8.78 16.25 18.40
N LEU A 573 -8.91 17.42 19.04
CA LEU A 573 -9.37 18.67 18.42
C LEU A 573 -8.39 19.18 17.34
N LEU A 574 -7.14 18.73 17.36
CA LEU A 574 -6.15 19.04 16.33
C LEU A 574 -6.42 18.18 15.09
N MET A 575 -6.60 18.83 13.93
CA MET A 575 -6.76 18.15 12.65
C MET A 575 -5.56 17.24 12.38
N CYS A 576 -5.78 15.92 12.38
CA CYS A 576 -4.74 14.93 12.10
C CYS A 576 -4.71 14.60 10.60
N PRO A 577 -3.68 15.03 9.83
CA PRO A 577 -3.60 14.78 8.39
C PRO A 577 -3.17 13.34 8.06
N LEU A 578 -2.79 12.54 9.06
CA LEU A 578 -2.11 11.25 8.89
C LEU A 578 -2.88 10.27 8.00
N ALA A 579 -4.21 10.22 8.09
CA ALA A 579 -5.03 9.34 7.26
C ALA A 579 -5.02 9.76 5.77
N ALA A 580 -4.99 11.07 5.49
CA ALA A 580 -4.89 11.59 4.13
C ALA A 580 -3.48 11.38 3.57
N ASP A 581 -2.44 11.62 4.38
CA ASP A 581 -1.05 11.40 3.99
C ASP A 581 -0.75 9.92 3.74
N GLU A 582 -1.28 9.01 4.56
CA GLU A 582 -1.16 7.56 4.35
C GLU A 582 -1.84 7.13 3.05
N LYS A 583 -3.01 7.71 2.76
CA LYS A 583 -3.74 7.45 1.51
C LYS A 583 -2.91 7.90 0.31
N ASP A 584 -2.36 9.11 0.33
CA ASP A 584 -1.53 9.63 -0.76
C ASP A 584 -0.27 8.80 -0.96
N ALA A 585 0.39 8.41 0.14
CA ALA A 585 1.55 7.52 0.09
C ALA A 585 1.23 6.16 -0.54
N ARG A 586 0.09 5.57 -0.17
CA ARG A 586 -0.38 4.30 -0.73
C ARG A 586 -0.71 4.42 -2.23
N VAL A 587 -1.32 5.53 -2.64
CA VAL A 587 -1.60 5.82 -4.06
C VAL A 587 -0.30 5.90 -4.84
N VAL A 588 0.69 6.65 -4.36
CA VAL A 588 2.00 6.77 -5.01
C VAL A 588 2.71 5.43 -5.11
N ALA A 589 2.73 4.64 -4.05
CA ALA A 589 3.34 3.32 -4.06
C ALA A 589 2.66 2.38 -5.10
N SER A 590 1.33 2.46 -5.20
CA SER A 590 0.56 1.73 -6.21
C SER A 590 0.87 2.20 -7.63
N GLN A 591 0.95 3.52 -7.86
CA GLN A 591 1.32 4.10 -9.17
C GLN A 591 2.70 3.64 -9.63
N LEU A 592 3.64 3.50 -8.70
CA LEU A 592 5.01 3.07 -8.95
C LEU A 592 5.19 1.54 -8.97
N GLY A 593 4.14 0.77 -8.61
CA GLY A 593 4.20 -0.69 -8.56
C GLY A 593 5.16 -1.24 -7.49
N ILE A 594 5.32 -0.53 -6.36
CA ILE A 594 6.22 -0.91 -5.26
C ILE A 594 5.48 -1.41 -4.04
N ASN A 595 6.16 -2.24 -3.25
CA ASN A 595 5.64 -2.70 -1.96
C ASN A 595 5.44 -1.52 -1.02
N PHE A 596 4.32 -1.52 -0.31
CA PHE A 596 3.95 -0.48 0.64
C PHE A 596 3.67 -1.11 2.01
N SER A 597 4.33 -0.61 3.03
CA SER A 597 4.07 -0.99 4.42
C SER A 597 3.77 0.24 5.27
N THR A 598 2.97 0.02 6.30
CA THR A 598 2.68 1.04 7.31
C THR A 598 3.22 0.54 8.64
N VAL A 599 3.99 1.37 9.34
CA VAL A 599 4.64 1.00 10.61
C VAL A 599 4.39 2.11 11.63
N SER A 600 4.08 1.74 12.86
CA SER A 600 3.96 2.71 13.95
C SER A 600 5.29 2.87 14.68
N PHE A 601 5.76 4.10 14.79
CA PHE A 601 6.87 4.49 15.69
C PHE A 601 6.40 5.52 16.71
N GLU A 602 5.10 5.52 17.04
CA GLU A 602 4.49 6.49 17.93
C GLU A 602 5.13 6.52 19.32
N LYS A 603 5.47 5.34 19.86
CA LYS A 603 6.13 5.22 21.17
C LYS A 603 7.46 5.98 21.18
N ASP A 604 8.37 5.63 20.27
CA ASP A 604 9.68 6.28 20.15
C ASP A 604 9.56 7.77 19.83
N TYR A 605 8.62 8.17 18.98
CA TYR A 605 8.40 9.58 18.66
C TYR A 605 7.92 10.38 19.88
N ARG A 606 6.99 9.84 20.67
CA ARG A 606 6.51 10.49 21.89
C ARG A 606 7.64 10.63 22.92
N GLU A 607 8.29 9.53 23.25
CA GLU A 607 9.34 9.49 24.29
C GLU A 607 10.58 10.32 23.91
N ARG A 608 11.04 10.25 22.65
CA ARG A 608 12.33 10.82 22.24
C ARG A 608 12.23 12.21 21.63
N VAL A 609 11.06 12.63 21.14
CA VAL A 609 10.88 13.92 20.46
C VAL A 609 9.90 14.81 21.21
N ILE A 610 8.71 14.31 21.51
CA ILE A 610 7.65 15.13 22.11
C ILE A 610 7.92 15.39 23.58
N ASP A 611 8.30 14.39 24.37
CA ASP A 611 8.55 14.60 25.79
C ASP A 611 9.77 15.50 26.01
N TYR A 612 10.80 15.37 25.17
CA TYR A 612 11.91 16.33 25.10
C TYR A 612 11.44 17.74 24.73
N LEU A 613 10.59 17.88 23.71
CA LEU A 613 10.03 19.18 23.28
C LEU A 613 9.36 19.89 24.47
N PHE A 614 8.51 19.18 25.23
CA PHE A 614 7.85 19.74 26.41
C PHE A 614 8.84 20.07 27.53
N ALA A 615 9.80 19.19 27.83
CA ALA A 615 10.80 19.42 28.86
C ALA A 615 11.64 20.69 28.59
N GLU A 616 12.04 20.92 27.34
CA GLU A 616 12.81 22.11 26.95
C GLU A 616 12.01 23.40 27.05
N TYR A 617 10.73 23.37 26.65
CA TYR A 617 9.84 24.52 26.82
C TYR A 617 9.61 24.86 28.29
N LEU A 618 9.41 23.85 29.15
CA LEU A 618 9.30 24.05 30.60
C LEU A 618 10.59 24.64 31.20
N ALA A 619 11.74 24.29 30.63
CA ALA A 619 13.03 24.87 31.01
C ALA A 619 13.31 26.23 30.33
N GLY A 620 12.32 26.84 29.67
CA GLY A 620 12.44 28.18 29.11
C GLY A 620 13.17 28.26 27.78
N ARG A 621 13.53 27.12 27.18
CA ARG A 621 14.25 27.04 25.91
C ARG A 621 13.27 26.87 24.75
N THR A 622 13.76 27.03 23.52
CA THR A 622 12.97 26.81 22.31
C THR A 622 13.64 25.74 21.46
N PRO A 623 13.29 24.46 21.65
CA PRO A 623 13.91 23.35 20.93
C PRO A 623 13.49 23.29 19.45
N ASN A 624 14.18 22.47 18.67
CA ASN A 624 13.79 22.15 17.30
C ASN A 624 13.44 20.64 17.19
N PRO A 625 12.14 20.26 17.20
CA PRO A 625 11.74 18.86 17.21
C PRO A 625 12.08 18.11 15.90
N ASP A 626 12.24 18.82 14.77
CA ASP A 626 12.52 18.19 13.48
C ASP A 626 13.94 17.61 13.41
N VAL A 627 14.92 18.25 14.08
CA VAL A 627 16.28 17.72 14.22
C VAL A 627 16.26 16.37 14.94
N LEU A 628 15.55 16.29 16.07
CA LEU A 628 15.44 15.06 16.85
C LEU A 628 14.61 14.00 16.15
N CYS A 629 13.56 14.41 15.44
CA CYS A 629 12.78 13.50 14.62
C CYS A 629 13.65 12.79 13.57
N ASN A 630 14.59 13.51 12.95
CA ASN A 630 15.55 12.92 12.03
C ASN A 630 16.53 11.99 12.76
N SER A 631 17.21 12.46 13.81
CA SER A 631 18.27 11.69 14.48
C SER A 631 17.77 10.48 15.28
N GLN A 632 16.59 10.58 15.89
CA GLN A 632 16.02 9.55 16.77
C GLN A 632 14.99 8.66 16.09
N VAL A 633 14.24 9.16 15.09
CA VAL A 633 13.18 8.36 14.44
C VAL A 633 13.56 7.98 13.02
N LYS A 634 13.75 8.94 12.11
CA LYS A 634 13.97 8.63 10.68
C LYS A 634 15.29 7.92 10.38
N PHE A 635 16.38 8.26 11.08
CA PHE A 635 17.70 7.69 10.82
C PHE A 635 18.19 6.74 11.92
N LYS A 636 17.35 6.47 12.93
CA LYS A 636 17.63 5.49 13.97
C LYS A 636 16.57 4.39 13.97
N VAL A 637 15.38 4.64 14.51
CA VAL A 637 14.31 3.62 14.61
C VAL A 637 13.89 3.08 13.23
N PHE A 638 13.68 3.96 12.24
CA PHE A 638 13.33 3.54 10.89
C PHE A 638 14.49 2.83 10.18
N LEU A 639 15.73 3.28 10.39
CA LEU A 639 16.92 2.61 9.85
C LEU A 639 17.07 1.20 10.41
N GLU A 640 16.99 1.05 11.74
CA GLU A 640 17.06 -0.25 12.41
C GLU A 640 15.95 -1.19 11.94
N TYR A 641 14.72 -0.67 11.79
CA TYR A 641 13.59 -1.41 11.22
C TYR A 641 13.88 -1.90 9.79
N ALA A 642 14.41 -1.03 8.93
CA ALA A 642 14.71 -1.36 7.55
C ALA A 642 15.83 -2.40 7.44
N LEU A 643 16.92 -2.21 8.20
CA LEU A 643 18.06 -3.14 8.22
C LEU A 643 17.63 -4.53 8.71
N LYS A 644 16.81 -4.62 9.77
CA LYS A 644 16.24 -5.89 10.26
C LYS A 644 15.40 -6.62 9.22
N ARG A 645 14.81 -5.91 8.25
CA ARG A 645 14.03 -6.46 7.13
C ARG A 645 14.85 -6.68 5.85
N GLY A 646 16.17 -6.65 5.96
CA GLY A 646 17.09 -6.91 4.86
C GLY A 646 17.21 -5.77 3.85
N ALA A 647 16.95 -4.53 4.25
CA ALA A 647 17.31 -3.36 3.43
C ALA A 647 18.83 -3.14 3.45
N ASP A 648 19.42 -2.79 2.31
CA ASP A 648 20.80 -2.31 2.25
C ASP A 648 20.89 -0.82 2.64
N TYR A 649 19.86 -0.06 2.27
CA TYR A 649 19.77 1.38 2.50
C TYR A 649 18.37 1.83 2.92
N VAL A 650 18.31 2.98 3.58
CA VAL A 650 17.11 3.80 3.70
C VAL A 650 17.24 5.04 2.83
N ALA A 651 16.12 5.49 2.27
CA ALA A 651 16.08 6.77 1.57
C ALA A 651 14.94 7.64 2.08
N THR A 652 15.12 8.95 1.91
CA THR A 652 14.15 9.95 2.33
C THR A 652 14.03 11.04 1.25
N GLY A 653 12.99 11.85 1.34
CA GLY A 653 12.80 13.04 0.50
C GLY A 653 13.53 14.28 1.04
N HIS A 654 14.72 14.13 1.62
CA HIS A 654 15.48 15.28 2.11
C HIS A 654 16.36 15.90 1.02
N TYR A 655 16.40 17.23 0.97
CA TYR A 655 17.27 18.03 0.10
C TYR A 655 18.67 18.15 0.70
N VAL A 656 19.40 17.03 0.69
CA VAL A 656 20.80 16.93 1.14
C VAL A 656 21.55 16.00 0.20
N ARG A 657 22.87 16.13 0.16
CA ARG A 657 23.74 15.27 -0.65
C ARG A 657 24.69 14.48 0.25
N LYS A 658 25.23 13.38 -0.26
CA LYS A 658 26.21 12.54 0.43
C LYS A 658 27.43 12.33 -0.46
N PHE A 659 28.62 12.48 0.11
CA PHE A 659 29.90 12.20 -0.58
C PHE A 659 30.74 11.18 0.20
N PRO A 660 31.45 10.23 -0.44
CA PRO A 660 31.35 9.90 -1.86
C PRO A 660 29.94 9.38 -2.21
N ASN A 661 29.44 9.78 -3.39
CA ASN A 661 28.11 9.38 -3.85
C ASN A 661 28.15 7.92 -4.36
N SER A 662 27.21 7.09 -3.92
CA SER A 662 27.13 5.67 -4.29
C SER A 662 26.95 5.44 -5.80
N LYS A 663 26.57 6.46 -6.58
CA LYS A 663 26.50 6.40 -8.06
C LYS A 663 27.86 6.16 -8.75
N PHE A 664 28.99 6.43 -8.09
CA PHE A 664 30.33 6.32 -8.69
C PHE A 664 31.12 5.06 -8.26
N GLN A 665 30.54 4.15 -7.47
CA GLN A 665 31.22 2.94 -6.99
C GLN A 665 30.66 1.65 -7.59
N ILE A 666 30.59 1.60 -8.93
CA ILE A 666 30.29 0.35 -9.66
C ILE A 666 31.59 -0.44 -9.96
N GLN A 667 32.77 0.15 -9.79
CA GLN A 667 34.03 -0.50 -10.13
C GLN A 667 35.01 -0.50 -8.94
N SER A 668 35.41 -1.69 -8.53
CA SER A 668 36.45 -2.00 -7.53
C SER A 668 36.04 -2.00 -6.05
N LYS A 669 35.79 -3.21 -5.52
CA LYS A 669 35.57 -3.52 -4.10
C LYS A 669 36.85 -3.48 -3.25
N SER A 670 38.03 -3.21 -3.80
CA SER A 670 39.31 -3.47 -3.10
C SER A 670 40.02 -2.27 -2.45
N LYS A 671 39.48 -1.04 -2.49
CA LYS A 671 40.15 0.15 -1.89
C LYS A 671 39.32 0.99 -0.91
N LEU A 672 38.15 0.52 -0.47
CA LEU A 672 37.14 1.38 0.19
C LEU A 672 36.94 1.18 1.69
N GLN A 673 37.86 0.53 2.40
CA GLN A 673 37.69 0.30 3.83
C GLN A 673 37.88 1.55 4.71
N ASN A 674 38.44 2.66 4.19
CA ASN A 674 38.88 3.81 5.02
C ASN A 674 38.39 5.22 4.59
N GLN A 675 37.31 5.38 3.82
CA GLN A 675 36.80 6.73 3.50
C GLN A 675 35.54 7.10 4.31
N ASN A 676 35.63 8.20 5.09
CA ASN A 676 34.50 8.79 5.81
C ASN A 676 33.47 9.39 4.85
N PHE A 677 32.18 9.21 5.15
CA PHE A 677 31.09 9.87 4.43
C PHE A 677 30.91 11.32 4.91
N GLN A 678 30.66 12.22 3.98
CA GLN A 678 30.35 13.62 4.22
C GLN A 678 28.88 13.89 3.90
N LEU A 679 28.21 14.62 4.80
CA LEU A 679 26.91 15.22 4.52
C LEU A 679 27.13 16.56 3.84
N LEU A 680 26.58 16.72 2.65
CA LEU A 680 26.68 17.93 1.85
C LEU A 680 25.33 18.65 1.80
N LYS A 681 25.36 19.97 1.62
CA LYS A 681 24.17 20.79 1.36
C LYS A 681 23.42 20.30 0.12
N GLY A 682 22.09 20.40 0.14
CA GLY A 682 21.30 20.23 -1.08
C GLY A 682 21.70 21.24 -2.15
N LYS A 683 21.56 20.89 -3.44
CA LYS A 683 21.85 21.80 -4.55
C LYS A 683 20.98 23.07 -4.51
N ASP A 684 19.75 22.94 -4.02
CA ASP A 684 18.83 24.04 -3.81
C ASP A 684 19.08 24.69 -2.44
N ASN A 685 19.81 25.81 -2.42
CA ASN A 685 20.11 26.52 -1.18
C ASN A 685 18.86 27.00 -0.41
N ASN A 686 17.73 27.23 -1.10
CA ASN A 686 16.48 27.65 -0.44
C ASN A 686 15.74 26.49 0.24
N LYS A 687 16.06 25.26 -0.14
CA LYS A 687 15.45 24.04 0.38
C LYS A 687 16.44 23.10 1.05
N ASP A 688 17.72 23.45 1.12
CA ASP A 688 18.77 22.67 1.79
C ASP A 688 18.34 22.30 3.22
N GLN A 689 18.32 21.00 3.48
CA GLN A 689 17.88 20.42 4.76
C GLN A 689 19.02 19.88 5.60
N SER A 690 20.28 20.18 5.24
CA SER A 690 21.46 19.71 5.98
C SER A 690 21.46 20.15 7.45
N TYR A 691 20.90 21.32 7.73
CA TYR A 691 20.68 21.82 9.10
C TYR A 691 19.89 20.83 9.97
N PHE A 692 18.87 20.16 9.43
CA PHE A 692 18.07 19.22 10.23
C PHE A 692 18.70 17.84 10.38
N LEU A 693 19.76 17.56 9.62
CA LEU A 693 20.43 16.28 9.55
C LEU A 693 21.80 16.32 10.23
N TYR A 694 22.17 17.40 10.92
CA TYR A 694 23.52 17.54 11.48
C TYR A 694 23.88 16.44 12.49
N GLN A 695 22.90 15.86 13.19
CA GLN A 695 23.09 14.81 14.22
C GLN A 695 23.24 13.38 13.66
N ILE A 696 23.28 13.20 12.33
CA ILE A 696 23.50 11.86 11.78
C ILE A 696 24.97 11.46 11.92
N ASN A 697 25.22 10.20 12.31
CA ASN A 697 26.58 9.66 12.44
C ASN A 697 27.01 8.90 11.17
N GLN A 698 28.28 8.48 11.12
CA GLN A 698 28.85 7.72 10.00
C GLN A 698 28.12 6.39 9.74
N VAL A 699 27.71 5.69 10.79
CA VAL A 699 26.99 4.40 10.67
C VAL A 699 25.64 4.62 9.99
N GLN A 700 24.90 5.66 10.39
CA GLN A 700 23.64 6.02 9.78
C GLN A 700 23.84 6.49 8.34
N LEU A 701 24.77 7.42 8.12
CA LEU A 701 25.03 8.04 6.81
C LEU A 701 25.48 7.03 5.76
N LYS A 702 26.25 6.00 6.16
CA LYS A 702 26.62 4.85 5.32
C LYS A 702 25.40 4.20 4.66
N HIS A 703 24.33 4.02 5.42
CA HIS A 703 23.10 3.36 4.97
C HIS A 703 22.02 4.31 4.42
N CYS A 704 22.30 5.62 4.31
CA CYS A 704 21.32 6.60 3.82
C CYS A 704 21.50 6.94 2.33
N LEU A 705 20.39 7.15 1.63
CA LEU A 705 20.33 7.69 0.26
C LEU A 705 19.43 8.94 0.21
N PHE A 706 19.85 9.93 -0.57
CA PHE A 706 19.14 11.20 -0.72
C PHE A 706 18.94 11.53 -2.21
N PRO A 707 17.98 10.88 -2.88
CA PRO A 707 17.89 10.89 -4.34
C PRO A 707 17.61 12.28 -4.95
N ILE A 708 16.94 13.15 -4.20
CA ILE A 708 16.53 14.47 -4.67
C ILE A 708 17.51 15.60 -4.31
N GLY A 709 18.57 15.31 -3.55
CA GLY A 709 19.54 16.32 -3.11
C GLY A 709 20.28 17.06 -4.24
N GLU A 710 20.33 16.44 -5.42
CA GLU A 710 20.94 16.99 -6.64
C GLU A 710 19.98 17.88 -7.46
N TYR A 711 18.74 18.05 -7.01
CA TYR A 711 17.69 18.71 -7.76
C TYR A 711 17.14 19.93 -7.01
N GLU A 712 16.79 20.95 -7.79
CA GLU A 712 15.99 22.06 -7.29
C GLU A 712 14.53 21.67 -7.13
N LYS A 713 13.83 22.28 -6.17
CA LYS A 713 12.42 21.98 -5.89
C LYS A 713 11.51 22.07 -7.12
N PRO A 714 11.65 23.07 -8.03
CA PRO A 714 10.88 23.09 -9.27
C PRO A 714 11.16 21.89 -10.18
N ALA A 715 12.39 21.41 -10.24
CA ALA A 715 12.76 20.22 -11.00
C ALA A 715 12.14 18.95 -10.42
N VAL A 716 12.09 18.82 -9.08
CA VAL A 716 11.39 17.72 -8.41
C VAL A 716 9.89 17.72 -8.74
N ARG A 717 9.23 18.88 -8.75
CA ARG A 717 7.81 18.96 -9.17
C ARG A 717 7.60 18.63 -10.65
N LYS A 718 8.53 19.00 -11.53
CA LYS A 718 8.51 18.59 -12.95
C LYS A 718 8.65 17.07 -13.10
N LEU A 719 9.56 16.45 -12.34
CA LEU A 719 9.72 14.99 -12.30
C LEU A 719 8.46 14.31 -11.78
N ALA A 720 7.82 14.82 -10.72
CA ALA A 720 6.56 14.27 -10.22
C ALA A 720 5.45 14.25 -11.30
N LYS A 721 5.34 15.33 -12.09
CA LYS A 721 4.42 15.38 -13.24
C LYS A 721 4.80 14.39 -14.34
N LYS A 722 6.10 14.30 -14.66
CA LYS A 722 6.63 13.36 -15.66
C LYS A 722 6.32 11.90 -15.29
N PHE A 723 6.46 11.54 -14.02
CA PHE A 723 6.13 10.21 -13.49
C PHE A 723 4.63 10.00 -13.25
N GLY A 724 3.78 11.01 -13.49
CA GLY A 724 2.34 10.91 -13.30
C GLY A 724 1.90 10.75 -11.84
N LEU A 725 2.69 11.23 -10.88
CA LEU A 725 2.45 11.03 -9.44
C LEU A 725 1.27 11.85 -8.94
N ALA A 726 0.37 11.24 -8.17
CA ALA A 726 -0.80 11.90 -7.59
C ALA A 726 -0.43 13.09 -6.68
N THR A 727 0.76 13.05 -6.07
CA THR A 727 1.29 14.08 -5.16
C THR A 727 1.96 15.26 -5.88
N ALA A 728 2.01 15.28 -7.23
CA ALA A 728 2.75 16.29 -7.99
C ALA A 728 2.35 17.75 -7.68
N GLN A 729 1.07 17.97 -7.35
CA GLN A 729 0.52 19.29 -7.02
C GLN A 729 0.30 19.50 -5.52
N LYS A 730 0.66 18.52 -4.67
CA LYS A 730 0.48 18.63 -3.23
C LYS A 730 1.38 19.73 -2.67
N PRO A 731 0.87 20.63 -1.80
CA PRO A 731 1.70 21.62 -1.12
C PRO A 731 2.72 20.93 -0.19
N ASP A 732 3.79 21.66 0.14
CA ASP A 732 4.78 21.17 1.10
C ASP A 732 4.20 21.27 2.52
N SER A 733 4.29 20.19 3.30
CA SER A 733 3.84 20.17 4.69
C SER A 733 4.48 21.30 5.50
N GLN A 734 3.67 22.08 6.21
CA GLN A 734 4.11 23.05 7.21
C GLN A 734 3.80 22.51 8.63
N GLY A 735 4.48 23.06 9.64
CA GLY A 735 4.26 22.69 11.05
C GLY A 735 5.21 21.62 11.57
N ILE A 736 4.89 21.06 12.74
CA ILE A 736 5.73 20.07 13.43
C ILE A 736 5.64 18.74 12.69
N CYS A 737 6.78 18.10 12.39
CA CYS A 737 6.82 16.84 11.67
C CYS A 737 5.87 15.79 12.31
N PHE A 738 5.06 15.10 11.49
CA PHE A 738 4.06 14.10 11.91
C PHE A 738 2.86 14.58 12.73
N VAL A 739 2.89 15.75 13.36
CA VAL A 739 1.75 16.33 14.09
C VAL A 739 0.83 17.10 13.14
N GLY A 740 1.40 17.81 12.16
CA GLY A 740 0.67 18.55 11.11
C GLY A 740 0.76 20.07 11.24
N GLU A 741 -0.13 20.79 10.54
CA GLU A 741 -0.22 22.25 10.52
C GLU A 741 -0.88 22.80 11.79
N VAL A 742 -0.30 22.51 12.95
CA VAL A 742 -0.76 22.98 14.26
C VAL A 742 0.07 24.18 14.70
N GLN A 743 -0.57 25.21 15.26
CA GLN A 743 0.13 26.31 15.91
C GLN A 743 0.83 25.80 17.18
N ILE A 744 2.15 26.03 17.28
CA ILE A 744 2.96 25.51 18.40
C ILE A 744 2.41 25.92 19.77
N LYS A 745 1.90 27.15 19.92
CA LYS A 745 1.28 27.64 21.16
C LYS A 745 0.09 26.77 21.60
N GLU A 746 -0.81 26.47 20.68
CA GLU A 746 -1.98 25.63 20.95
C GLU A 746 -1.59 24.17 21.22
N PHE A 747 -0.55 23.68 20.55
CA PHE A 747 -0.01 22.36 20.85
C PHE A 747 0.59 22.29 22.26
N LEU A 748 1.34 23.31 22.69
CA LEU A 748 1.93 23.36 24.04
C LEU A 748 0.87 23.44 25.13
N LYS A 749 -0.22 24.18 24.92
CA LYS A 749 -1.36 24.28 25.84
C LYS A 749 -2.03 22.94 26.17
N THR A 750 -1.79 21.90 25.36
CA THR A 750 -2.33 20.55 25.64
C THR A 750 -1.70 19.88 26.87
N ARG A 751 -0.48 20.30 27.29
CA ARG A 751 0.20 19.74 28.47
C ARG A 751 0.80 20.79 29.40
N ILE A 752 1.15 21.98 28.89
CA ILE A 752 1.66 23.08 29.70
C ILE A 752 0.48 24.00 30.03
N PRO A 753 0.17 24.24 31.30
CA PRO A 753 -0.88 25.18 31.67
C PRO A 753 -0.49 26.62 31.32
N SER A 754 -1.48 27.44 30.99
CA SER A 754 -1.25 28.88 30.83
C SER A 754 -1.09 29.53 32.19
N GLN A 755 -0.04 30.35 32.34
CA GLN A 755 0.25 31.09 33.57
C GLN A 755 0.49 32.55 33.21
N THR A 756 -0.45 33.42 33.58
CA THR A 756 -0.35 34.83 33.25
C THR A 756 0.85 35.46 33.94
N GLY A 757 1.63 36.24 33.19
CA GLY A 757 2.80 36.98 33.68
C GLY A 757 2.95 38.31 32.96
N GLU A 758 3.95 39.09 33.37
CA GLU A 758 4.12 40.47 32.91
C GLU A 758 5.01 40.57 31.67
N VAL A 759 4.67 41.48 30.75
CA VAL A 759 5.54 41.88 29.64
C VAL A 759 6.27 43.14 30.07
N VAL A 760 7.59 43.05 30.19
CA VAL A 760 8.47 44.09 30.74
C VAL A 760 9.44 44.56 29.64
N THR A 761 9.69 45.85 29.54
CA THR A 761 10.71 46.37 28.62
C THR A 761 12.12 46.23 29.18
N THR A 762 13.15 46.45 28.35
CA THR A 762 14.56 46.39 28.78
C THR A 762 14.93 47.40 29.87
N ASP A 763 14.20 48.51 29.98
CA ASP A 763 14.27 49.52 31.06
C ASP A 763 13.42 49.19 32.30
N GLY A 764 12.78 48.01 32.35
CA GLY A 764 12.03 47.54 33.53
C GLY A 764 10.58 48.01 33.60
N LYS A 765 10.04 48.65 32.55
CA LYS A 765 8.65 49.13 32.53
C LYS A 765 7.68 48.01 32.13
N ILE A 766 6.65 47.80 32.93
CA ILE A 766 5.55 46.87 32.60
C ILE A 766 4.66 47.52 31.52
N ILE A 767 4.47 46.82 30.41
CA ILE A 767 3.71 47.32 29.25
C ILE A 767 2.54 46.42 28.84
N GLY A 768 2.37 45.28 29.50
CA GLY A 768 1.27 44.36 29.24
C GLY A 768 1.39 43.03 30.00
N GLN A 769 0.58 42.07 29.59
CA GLN A 769 0.57 40.72 30.16
C GLN A 769 0.66 39.66 29.05
N HIS A 770 1.15 38.47 29.41
CA HIS A 770 1.24 37.32 28.52
C HIS A 770 0.59 36.08 29.13
N GLU A 771 0.19 35.11 28.30
CA GLU A 771 -0.45 33.86 28.77
C GLU A 771 0.53 32.78 29.31
N GLY A 772 1.85 33.03 29.25
CA GLY A 772 2.89 32.16 29.82
C GLY A 772 4.23 32.32 29.10
N VAL A 773 5.32 32.52 29.84
CA VAL A 773 6.66 32.82 29.29
C VAL A 773 7.13 31.74 28.30
N TRP A 774 6.81 30.48 28.56
CA TRP A 774 7.17 29.32 27.72
C TRP A 774 6.59 29.38 26.29
N TYR A 775 5.50 30.12 26.05
CA TYR A 775 4.89 30.21 24.72
C TYR A 775 5.64 31.15 23.76
N TYR A 776 6.68 31.83 24.23
CA TYR A 776 7.41 32.84 23.48
C TYR A 776 8.84 32.42 23.17
N THR A 777 9.35 32.93 22.05
CA THR A 777 10.71 32.67 21.56
C THR A 777 11.48 33.97 21.43
N ILE A 778 12.79 33.94 21.70
CA ILE A 778 13.65 35.11 21.52
C ILE A 778 13.62 35.57 20.05
N GLY A 779 13.42 36.87 19.85
CA GLY A 779 13.23 37.54 18.56
C GLY A 779 11.80 37.50 18.02
N GLN A 780 10.84 36.93 18.75
CA GLN A 780 9.43 36.91 18.36
C GLN A 780 8.82 38.31 18.43
N ARG A 781 8.09 38.70 17.38
CA ARG A 781 7.35 39.98 17.27
C ARG A 781 5.85 39.83 17.51
N ARG A 782 5.25 38.79 16.92
CA ARG A 782 3.79 38.63 16.86
C ARG A 782 3.28 37.94 18.12
N GLY A 783 2.04 38.27 18.51
CA GLY A 783 1.34 37.61 19.61
C GLY A 783 1.72 38.10 21.00
N LEU A 784 2.42 39.22 21.12
CA LEU A 784 2.81 39.82 22.41
C LEU A 784 1.69 40.62 23.09
N GLY A 785 0.61 40.94 22.37
CA GLY A 785 -0.53 41.70 22.93
C GLY A 785 -0.23 43.16 23.29
N VAL A 786 0.98 43.66 23.00
CA VAL A 786 1.43 45.02 23.29
C VAL A 786 1.60 45.83 21.99
N GLY A 787 1.17 47.10 22.00
CA GLY A 787 1.13 47.97 20.82
C GLY A 787 1.42 49.44 21.14
N GLY A 788 1.50 50.28 20.10
CA GLY A 788 1.80 51.73 20.21
C GLY A 788 3.18 52.11 19.63
N GLY A 789 3.22 52.43 18.34
CA GLY A 789 4.44 52.87 17.63
C GLY A 789 5.32 51.71 17.12
N LEU A 790 6.65 51.84 17.27
CA LEU A 790 7.62 50.83 16.81
C LEU A 790 7.36 49.44 17.43
N PRO A 791 7.53 48.35 16.66
CA PRO A 791 7.21 46.99 17.12
C PRO A 791 8.15 46.51 18.23
N TYR A 792 7.60 45.74 19.17
CA TYR A 792 8.37 45.07 20.21
C TYR A 792 8.83 43.68 19.79
N TYR A 793 9.98 43.25 20.32
CA TYR A 793 10.56 41.93 20.11
C TYR A 793 11.01 41.33 21.44
N VAL A 794 10.78 40.04 21.64
CA VAL A 794 11.28 39.32 22.82
C VAL A 794 12.80 39.28 22.80
N VAL A 795 13.45 39.75 23.87
CA VAL A 795 14.92 39.68 24.03
C VAL A 795 15.34 38.67 25.07
N ASN A 796 14.53 38.47 26.11
CA ASN A 796 14.85 37.53 27.18
C ASN A 796 13.57 36.97 27.82
N LYS A 797 13.72 35.85 28.53
CA LYS A 797 12.66 35.15 29.25
C LYS A 797 13.12 34.89 30.67
N ASP A 798 12.49 35.55 31.63
CA ASP A 798 12.74 35.33 33.04
C ASP A 798 11.70 34.35 33.58
N LEU A 799 12.12 33.10 33.76
CA LEU A 799 11.25 32.04 34.26
C LEU A 799 11.04 32.13 35.77
N ALA A 800 12.00 32.68 36.53
CA ALA A 800 11.91 32.78 37.97
C ALA A 800 10.82 33.79 38.38
N ASN A 801 10.77 34.92 37.67
CA ASN A 801 9.78 35.97 37.90
C ASN A 801 8.55 35.87 36.99
N ASN A 802 8.51 34.88 36.07
CA ASN A 802 7.47 34.74 35.05
C ASN A 802 7.27 36.04 34.23
N GLN A 803 8.38 36.64 33.79
CA GLN A 803 8.39 37.88 33.01
C GLN A 803 8.92 37.66 31.59
N LEU A 804 8.27 38.29 30.62
CA LEU A 804 8.69 38.33 29.22
C LEU A 804 9.35 39.68 28.91
N ILE A 805 10.67 39.67 28.70
CA ILE A 805 11.44 40.90 28.48
C ILE A 805 11.46 41.23 26.99
N VAL A 806 11.06 42.44 26.63
CA VAL A 806 10.97 42.91 25.24
C VAL A 806 11.76 44.18 24.99
N ALA A 807 12.31 44.31 23.79
CA ALA A 807 12.96 45.50 23.29
C ALA A 807 12.15 46.16 22.17
N ARG A 808 12.35 47.46 21.96
CA ARG A 808 11.60 48.26 20.99
C ARG A 808 12.42 48.44 19.71
N GLY A 809 11.86 48.05 18.57
CA GLY A 809 12.57 48.10 17.29
C GLY A 809 13.39 46.83 17.04
N ASP A 810 13.67 46.55 15.77
CA ASP A 810 14.34 45.32 15.32
C ASP A 810 15.87 45.40 15.36
N GLN A 811 16.42 46.60 15.57
CA GLN A 811 17.85 46.92 15.66
C GLN A 811 18.33 47.17 17.09
N ASP A 812 17.51 46.90 18.11
CA ASP A 812 17.90 47.09 19.52
C ASP A 812 19.08 46.17 19.89
N GLU A 813 20.11 46.71 20.55
CA GLU A 813 21.33 45.99 20.89
C GLU A 813 21.08 44.73 21.73
N ALA A 814 20.05 44.72 22.58
CA ALA A 814 19.70 43.58 23.42
C ALA A 814 19.26 42.35 22.61
N LEU A 815 18.86 42.52 21.35
CA LEU A 815 18.56 41.42 20.42
C LEU A 815 19.82 40.77 19.84
N PHE A 816 20.98 41.42 19.90
CA PHE A 816 22.18 40.99 19.19
C PHE A 816 23.24 40.43 20.13
N LYS A 817 23.95 39.41 19.65
CA LYS A 817 25.05 38.77 20.38
C LYS A 817 26.20 38.46 19.44
N ASP A 818 27.42 38.66 19.89
CA ASP A 818 28.66 38.44 19.15
C ASP A 818 29.23 37.02 19.34
N GLU A 819 28.96 36.36 20.46
CA GLU A 819 29.36 34.98 20.71
C GLU A 819 28.18 34.04 20.98
N LEU A 820 28.43 32.79 21.42
CA LEU A 820 27.49 31.90 22.12
C LEU A 820 28.22 30.67 22.66
N LEU A 821 27.60 29.99 23.64
CA LEU A 821 28.04 28.68 24.12
C LEU A 821 27.18 27.56 23.55
N VAL A 822 27.84 26.48 23.18
CA VAL A 822 27.23 25.29 22.58
C VAL A 822 27.53 24.05 23.42
N SER A 823 26.53 23.21 23.63
CA SER A 823 26.66 21.90 24.27
C SER A 823 26.09 20.79 23.38
N GLY A 824 26.28 19.52 23.78
CA GLY A 824 25.72 18.38 23.05
C GLY A 824 26.26 18.29 21.61
N ILE A 825 27.57 18.49 21.47
CA ILE A 825 28.22 18.59 20.17
C ILE A 825 28.18 17.25 19.45
N HIS A 826 27.84 17.28 18.17
CA HIS A 826 27.88 16.15 17.28
C HIS A 826 28.68 16.51 16.02
N TRP A 827 29.77 15.78 15.78
CA TRP A 827 30.54 15.87 14.55
C TRP A 827 30.22 14.70 13.64
N ILE A 828 29.76 14.99 12.42
CA ILE A 828 29.36 13.95 11.46
C ILE A 828 30.54 13.03 11.14
N ALA A 829 31.76 13.58 11.06
CA ALA A 829 32.98 12.82 10.83
C ALA A 829 33.36 11.83 11.95
N GLY A 830 32.68 11.89 13.10
CA GLY A 830 32.96 11.04 14.27
C GLY A 830 34.20 11.46 15.08
N LYS A 831 34.89 12.51 14.65
CA LYS A 831 36.04 13.10 15.36
C LYS A 831 35.92 14.62 15.39
N GLU A 832 36.46 15.23 16.44
CA GLU A 832 36.55 16.67 16.52
C GLU A 832 37.51 17.24 15.46
N PRO A 833 37.21 18.42 14.90
CA PRO A 833 38.16 19.18 14.10
C PRO A 833 39.27 19.77 14.99
N GLU A 834 40.34 20.22 14.36
CA GLU A 834 41.35 21.03 15.06
C GLU A 834 40.77 22.41 15.39
N PHE A 835 41.06 22.90 16.60
CA PHE A 835 40.64 24.20 17.08
C PHE A 835 41.86 25.14 17.21
N PRO A 836 41.70 26.45 16.94
CA PRO A 836 40.47 27.14 16.57
C PRO A 836 40.00 26.79 15.14
N LEU A 837 38.70 26.54 14.99
CA LEU A 837 38.11 26.23 13.68
C LEU A 837 37.45 27.49 13.11
N GLN A 838 37.97 27.97 11.98
CA GLN A 838 37.30 29.01 11.20
C GLN A 838 36.35 28.34 10.19
N CYS A 839 35.06 28.64 10.31
CA CYS A 839 34.03 28.06 9.45
C CYS A 839 32.82 29.00 9.33
N LYS A 840 31.75 28.52 8.68
CA LYS A 840 30.46 29.21 8.68
C LYS A 840 29.43 28.48 9.53
N ALA A 841 28.51 29.21 10.14
CA ALA A 841 27.45 28.61 10.94
C ALA A 841 26.06 29.17 10.62
N LYS A 842 25.03 28.37 10.91
CA LYS A 842 23.62 28.77 10.98
C LYS A 842 23.11 28.50 12.39
N ILE A 843 22.48 29.48 13.03
CA ILE A 843 21.81 29.31 14.34
C ILE A 843 20.31 29.04 14.19
N ARG A 844 19.75 29.17 12.97
CA ARG A 844 18.36 28.81 12.61
C ARG A 844 18.24 28.33 11.16
N TYR A 845 17.26 27.44 10.91
CA TYR A 845 16.89 26.97 9.57
C TYR A 845 16.36 28.15 8.72
N ARG A 846 16.99 28.42 7.57
CA ARG A 846 16.81 29.59 6.67
C ARG A 846 17.58 30.88 7.01
N GLN A 847 18.41 30.88 8.05
CA GLN A 847 19.38 31.95 8.20
C GLN A 847 20.48 31.83 7.13
N ALA A 848 20.96 32.97 6.63
CA ALA A 848 22.20 33.01 5.87
C ALA A 848 23.37 32.54 6.73
N GLU A 849 24.37 31.93 6.09
CA GLU A 849 25.56 31.44 6.79
C GLU A 849 26.44 32.60 7.24
N GLN A 850 26.94 32.51 8.47
CA GLN A 850 27.70 33.57 9.12
C GLN A 850 29.10 33.07 9.41
N GLU A 851 30.11 33.90 9.15
CA GLU A 851 31.50 33.58 9.47
C GLU A 851 31.69 33.56 10.98
N CYS A 852 32.32 32.50 11.49
CA CYS A 852 32.57 32.33 12.91
C CYS A 852 33.89 31.61 13.20
N LEU A 853 34.42 31.89 14.38
CA LEU A 853 35.56 31.21 14.98
C LEU A 853 35.07 30.33 16.13
N VAL A 854 35.34 29.03 16.05
CA VAL A 854 34.92 28.04 17.04
C VAL A 854 36.11 27.63 17.90
N ASN A 855 35.95 27.72 19.22
CA ASN A 855 36.94 27.37 20.22
C ASN A 855 36.37 26.34 21.21
N ARG A 856 37.24 25.57 21.87
CA ARG A 856 36.82 24.78 23.03
C ARG A 856 36.45 25.72 24.18
N SER A 857 35.32 25.47 24.85
CA SER A 857 35.01 26.20 26.09
C SER A 857 35.90 25.65 27.21
N GLY A 858 36.67 26.51 27.88
CA GLY A 858 37.50 26.14 29.04
C GLY A 858 36.70 25.68 30.27
N LEU A 859 35.37 25.74 30.23
CA LEU A 859 34.47 25.30 31.29
C LEU A 859 34.04 23.85 31.05
N ASN A 860 34.48 22.93 31.92
CA ASN A 860 34.01 21.55 32.07
C ASN A 860 34.03 20.63 30.82
N GLY A 861 34.99 20.84 29.91
CA GLY A 861 35.54 19.79 29.03
C GLY A 861 34.68 19.29 27.85
N ALA A 862 33.46 19.77 27.63
CA ALA A 862 32.58 19.25 26.56
C ALA A 862 31.79 20.31 25.76
N GLY A 863 32.06 21.60 25.95
CA GLY A 863 31.37 22.70 25.26
C GLY A 863 32.22 23.42 24.22
N LEU A 864 31.57 24.19 23.34
CA LEU A 864 32.23 25.08 22.39
C LEU A 864 31.83 26.54 22.62
N ARG A 865 32.77 27.46 22.46
CA ARG A 865 32.52 28.90 22.36
C ARG A 865 32.65 29.31 20.90
N VAL A 866 31.59 29.92 20.37
CA VAL A 866 31.53 30.35 18.96
C VAL A 866 31.48 31.86 18.93
N ILE A 867 32.44 32.49 18.24
CA ILE A 867 32.53 33.94 18.10
C ILE A 867 32.22 34.28 16.65
N PHE A 868 31.20 35.10 16.40
CA PHE A 868 30.80 35.52 15.07
C PHE A 868 31.56 36.78 14.66
N LYS A 869 31.84 36.91 13.36
CA LYS A 869 32.40 38.13 12.78
C LYS A 869 31.44 39.31 12.87
N ASP A 870 30.17 39.04 12.57
CA ASP A 870 29.07 40.00 12.65
C ASP A 870 28.11 39.61 13.78
N LYS A 871 27.55 40.59 14.51
CA LYS A 871 26.61 40.32 15.59
C LYS A 871 25.37 39.57 15.09
N GLN A 872 24.97 38.53 15.80
CA GLN A 872 23.86 37.65 15.44
C GLN A 872 22.58 38.00 16.17
N ARG A 873 21.50 38.09 15.39
CA ARG A 873 20.18 38.46 15.90
C ARG A 873 19.46 37.29 16.57
N ALA A 874 18.97 37.55 17.76
CA ALA A 874 18.07 36.73 18.56
C ALA A 874 18.57 35.30 18.77
N VAL A 875 19.83 35.14 19.15
CA VAL A 875 20.40 33.84 19.57
C VAL A 875 19.47 33.21 20.61
N THR A 876 18.96 32.01 20.33
CA THR A 876 17.86 31.41 21.10
C THR A 876 18.31 30.09 21.73
N PRO A 877 18.35 30.00 23.06
CA PRO A 877 18.62 28.75 23.78
C PRO A 877 17.68 27.60 23.38
N GLY A 878 18.21 26.39 23.27
CA GLY A 878 17.51 25.19 22.79
C GLY A 878 17.45 25.05 21.27
N GLN A 879 17.67 26.13 20.49
CA GLN A 879 17.93 25.97 19.06
C GLN A 879 19.31 25.37 18.84
N PHE A 880 19.59 24.97 17.60
CA PHE A 880 20.85 24.34 17.24
C PHE A 880 21.69 25.27 16.39
N ILE A 881 22.99 25.26 16.63
CA ILE A 881 23.97 25.81 15.70
C ILE A 881 24.56 24.67 14.87
N VAL A 882 24.67 24.89 13.55
CA VAL A 882 25.22 23.91 12.61
C VAL A 882 26.37 24.56 11.83
N PHE A 883 27.51 23.86 11.79
CA PHE A 883 28.76 24.33 11.20
C PHE A 883 28.97 23.75 9.80
N TYR A 884 29.52 24.59 8.92
CA TYR A 884 29.72 24.29 7.51
C TYR A 884 31.11 24.72 7.04
N GLN A 885 31.72 23.88 6.21
CA GLN A 885 32.90 24.21 5.41
C GLN A 885 32.56 24.05 3.94
N ALA A 886 32.51 25.18 3.20
CA ALA A 886 32.01 25.20 1.83
C ALA A 886 30.62 24.52 1.72
N GLU A 887 30.53 23.37 1.05
CA GLU A 887 29.28 22.59 0.91
C GLU A 887 29.10 21.52 1.99
N VAL A 888 30.13 21.25 2.82
CA VAL A 888 30.13 20.17 3.82
C VAL A 888 29.47 20.64 5.10
N CYS A 889 28.48 19.90 5.59
CA CYS A 889 27.97 20.00 6.94
C CYS A 889 28.93 19.24 7.87
N LEU A 890 29.58 19.96 8.78
CA LEU A 890 30.58 19.38 9.69
C LEU A 890 29.90 18.69 10.88
N GLY A 891 28.81 19.28 11.37
CA GLY A 891 28.21 18.94 12.65
C GLY A 891 27.56 20.16 13.31
N GLY A 892 27.26 20.06 14.59
CA GLY A 892 26.57 21.12 15.32
C GLY A 892 26.31 20.77 16.78
N GLY A 893 25.57 21.62 17.47
CA GLY A 893 25.18 21.40 18.86
C GLY A 893 24.07 22.35 19.32
N MET A 894 23.64 22.20 20.56
CA MET A 894 22.57 22.99 21.17
C MET A 894 23.11 24.29 21.75
N ILE A 895 22.41 25.39 21.49
CA ILE A 895 22.70 26.70 22.06
C ILE A 895 22.21 26.71 23.51
N MET A 896 23.11 26.97 24.49
CA MET A 896 22.77 26.89 25.92
C MET A 896 22.44 28.25 26.52
N ASN A 897 23.39 29.18 26.55
CA ASN A 897 23.25 30.60 26.86
C ASN A 897 24.65 31.23 26.89
N PHE A 898 24.70 32.54 27.17
CA PHE A 898 25.91 33.30 27.46
C PHE A 898 26.25 33.23 28.93
#